data_AF-A0A418WZ39-F1
#
_entry.id   AF-A0A418WZ39-F1
#
_cell.length_a   1.000
_cell.length_b   1.000
_cell.length_c   1.000
_cell.angle_alpha   90.00
_cell.angle_beta   90.00
_cell.angle_gamma   90.00
#
_symmetry.space_group_name_H-M   'P 1'
#
loop_
_entity.id
_entity.type
_entity.pdbx_description
1 polymer ?
#
loop_
_entity_poly.entity_id
_entity_poly.type
_entity_poly.pdbx_seq_one_letter_code
_entity_poly.pdbx_strand_id
1 'polypeptide(L)'
;MVRHGTKGNAGTTQYSQGCRTSVRVSCCHEEMYMFGCCFPGSRSNRHSTSSTEETQPLLRPGTAFGAGDRGSSPDTLEHAIQRNDVVLVKALLANGADVSGVWDRVKHLLARPEFKAIQDALTYDRRLKILYPEGASQQHSALDNALHGGRLEQAKAIMEREISTAGGIDRLWARAAASGQRDILRALLLLGYAERSCTYRRFEKTSIDDAGIRTVMKEIPYISPRFGGRINLNGKARFRGTDEEIDCSPIAMQYMKDAKPVGDKGRVKPDYTHLASKDAIEAGITPDIRIEHERLKAHATDTHLIPNGQFGAFLVGQFQKMELLGEEGRQMLMESPNHSMSLELAIKKKDGVTSYVVRFFDPNDSVRHVRAASSSARTFEFHDVGAYVAESRLMKGYYPHEEKLSMLYVRPRDGIPANAPHIANRTLTSCVPDAAIGPWAMHCLLENGFAGNILQLEETFVRMSEEEQVALLSSMDEDGTPGLFSASKGGHADAIRAFGRLLSHVPESRRASLVAAIQENGISGLAVALFMGHANVIHAYGELLSLIPDDKKVELVMATVGGMPALHAAMAEGHGDAIAEYGPLLSEVRRIAPGKLMDILEAKESDGISAFGAVMEKENPNVEVACRYLQLVKDCCGALEPDERTRLRTLVESSCFVETDGVRRPSERFARMREESPAFARLFDEVLNKLSVQ
;
A
#
# COMPACT_ATOMS: atom_id res chain seq x y z
N MET A 1 6.51 -36.62 -52.77
CA MET A 1 5.73 -35.66 -53.60
C MET A 1 4.65 -35.06 -52.71
N VAL A 2 4.55 -33.72 -52.69
CA VAL A 2 3.56 -32.85 -52.01
C VAL A 2 3.65 -32.85 -50.47
N ARG A 3 4.33 -31.92 -49.77
CA ARG A 3 4.33 -30.43 -49.61
C ARG A 3 3.47 -29.93 -48.42
N HIS A 4 4.16 -29.13 -47.59
CA HIS A 4 3.77 -28.44 -46.37
C HIS A 4 2.64 -27.41 -46.51
N GLY A 5 1.93 -27.17 -45.40
CA GLY A 5 1.21 -25.92 -45.11
C GLY A 5 1.18 -25.67 -43.59
N THR A 6 1.85 -24.63 -43.13
CA THR A 6 2.00 -24.19 -41.73
C THR A 6 1.51 -22.75 -41.56
N LYS A 7 0.78 -22.51 -40.45
CA LYS A 7 0.69 -21.30 -39.59
C LYS A 7 0.22 -19.97 -40.23
N GLY A 8 -0.52 -19.09 -39.55
CA GLY A 8 -1.02 -19.06 -38.18
C GLY A 8 -1.93 -17.85 -37.96
N ASN A 9 -2.96 -18.00 -37.13
CA ASN A 9 -3.81 -16.92 -36.63
C ASN A 9 -3.15 -16.30 -35.40
N ALA A 10 -2.98 -14.97 -35.41
CA ALA A 10 -2.58 -14.19 -34.24
C ALA A 10 -3.78 -14.00 -33.32
N GLY A 11 -3.61 -14.40 -32.06
CA GLY A 11 -4.58 -14.21 -31.00
C GLY A 11 -4.48 -12.80 -30.41
N THR A 12 -5.63 -12.18 -30.20
CA THR A 12 -5.86 -11.08 -29.27
C THR A 12 -5.28 -11.44 -27.90
N THR A 13 -4.26 -10.71 -27.47
CA THR A 13 -3.66 -10.85 -26.14
C THR A 13 -4.35 -9.82 -25.24
N GLN A 14 -5.31 -10.25 -24.43
CA GLN A 14 -5.77 -9.46 -23.30
C GLN A 14 -4.60 -9.30 -22.32
N TYR A 15 -4.15 -8.07 -22.10
CA TYR A 15 -3.21 -7.76 -21.04
C TYR A 15 -3.92 -7.82 -19.68
N SER A 16 -4.13 -9.03 -19.17
CA SER A 16 -4.37 -9.24 -17.73
C SER A 16 -3.01 -9.18 -17.02
N GLN A 17 -2.57 -7.97 -16.66
CA GLN A 17 -1.49 -7.85 -15.69
C GLN A 17 -2.06 -7.95 -14.28
N GLY A 18 -2.16 -9.19 -13.78
CA GLY A 18 -2.14 -9.45 -12.35
C GLY A 18 -0.77 -9.06 -11.77
N CYS A 19 -0.78 -8.55 -10.54
CA CYS A 19 0.40 -8.28 -9.72
C CYS A 19 1.48 -9.35 -9.92
N ARG A 20 2.62 -8.97 -10.49
CA ARG A 20 3.83 -9.80 -10.46
C ARG A 20 4.65 -9.44 -9.23
N THR A 21 4.21 -9.87 -8.06
CA THR A 21 5.08 -9.95 -6.88
C THR A 21 5.48 -11.40 -6.63
N SER A 22 6.32 -11.95 -7.52
CA SER A 22 7.04 -13.21 -7.26
C SER A 22 8.47 -12.92 -6.82
N VAL A 23 8.66 -12.61 -5.53
CA VAL A 23 9.99 -12.77 -4.93
C VAL A 23 10.26 -14.27 -4.79
N ARG A 24 10.87 -14.88 -5.81
CA ARG A 24 11.50 -16.20 -5.69
C ARG A 24 12.74 -16.07 -4.80
N VAL A 25 12.59 -16.26 -3.49
CA VAL A 25 13.71 -16.67 -2.65
C VAL A 25 13.92 -18.17 -2.87
N SER A 26 14.76 -18.52 -3.84
CA SER A 26 15.29 -19.86 -4.02
C SER A 26 16.51 -20.05 -3.13
N CYS A 27 16.37 -20.84 -2.07
CA CYS A 27 17.53 -21.44 -1.39
C CYS A 27 18.23 -22.41 -2.35
N CYS A 28 19.46 -22.10 -2.74
CA CYS A 28 20.45 -23.10 -3.14
C CYS A 28 21.78 -22.76 -2.45
N HIS A 29 22.24 -23.67 -1.59
CA HIS A 29 23.64 -23.80 -1.20
C HIS A 29 24.46 -24.17 -2.44
N GLU A 30 25.60 -23.52 -2.65
CA GLU A 30 26.79 -24.19 -3.20
C GLU A 30 28.04 -23.38 -2.84
N GLU A 31 28.99 -24.08 -2.24
CA GLU A 31 30.32 -23.63 -1.86
C GLU A 31 31.17 -23.38 -3.12
N MET A 32 32.01 -22.31 -3.14
CA MET A 32 33.33 -22.42 -3.75
C MET A 32 34.30 -21.30 -3.30
N TYR A 33 35.57 -21.68 -3.33
CA TYR A 33 36.73 -21.14 -2.62
C TYR A 33 37.33 -19.82 -3.15
N MET A 34 37.83 -19.03 -2.18
CA MET A 34 39.13 -18.31 -2.11
C MET A 34 40.00 -18.15 -3.37
N PHE A 35 40.36 -16.89 -3.67
CA PHE A 35 41.71 -16.32 -3.95
C PHE A 35 41.50 -14.78 -3.98
N GLY A 36 42.15 -13.88 -3.23
CA GLY A 36 43.53 -13.80 -2.78
C GLY A 36 44.30 -12.85 -3.69
N CYS A 37 44.50 -11.58 -3.31
CA CYS A 37 45.63 -10.74 -3.74
C CYS A 37 45.79 -9.45 -2.91
N CYS A 38 47.05 -9.03 -2.78
CA CYS A 38 47.66 -8.28 -1.68
C CYS A 38 47.90 -6.77 -1.95
N PHE A 39 47.83 -5.96 -0.87
CA PHE A 39 48.74 -4.86 -0.40
C PHE A 39 49.22 -3.71 -1.34
N PRO A 40 49.89 -2.61 -0.86
CA PRO A 40 50.17 -2.11 0.51
C PRO A 40 50.03 -0.58 0.78
N GLY A 41 49.86 -0.22 2.06
CA GLY A 41 50.77 0.63 2.88
C GLY A 41 51.04 2.13 2.59
N SER A 42 50.82 2.98 3.61
CA SER A 42 51.73 4.08 4.05
C SER A 42 51.15 4.75 5.32
N ARG A 43 51.82 4.60 6.48
CA ARG A 43 52.78 5.51 7.17
C ARG A 43 52.17 6.68 7.95
N SER A 44 52.41 6.56 9.26
CA SER A 44 52.51 7.55 10.36
C SER A 44 52.68 9.04 10.04
N ASN A 45 52.09 9.88 10.89
CA ASN A 45 52.86 10.89 11.62
C ASN A 45 52.17 11.32 12.94
N ARG A 46 52.99 11.38 14.00
CA ARG A 46 52.70 12.06 15.27
C ARG A 46 53.12 13.52 15.13
N HIS A 47 52.34 14.45 15.69
CA HIS A 47 52.88 15.64 16.36
C HIS A 47 51.94 16.10 17.47
N SER A 48 52.55 16.80 18.40
CA SER A 48 52.29 16.92 19.83
C SER A 48 51.72 18.30 20.21
N THR A 49 51.18 18.38 21.45
CA THR A 49 51.01 19.58 22.31
C THR A 49 50.04 20.66 21.78
N SER A 50 49.10 21.23 22.53
CA SER A 50 49.18 21.71 23.92
C SER A 50 47.79 22.11 24.46
N SER A 51 47.72 22.19 25.79
CA SER A 51 46.66 22.62 26.70
C SER A 51 46.01 23.99 26.41
N THR A 52 44.71 24.11 26.69
CA THR A 52 44.14 25.21 27.49
C THR A 52 42.89 24.70 28.23
N GLU A 53 42.92 24.87 29.56
CA GLU A 53 41.83 24.65 30.51
C GLU A 53 40.84 25.81 30.43
N GLU A 54 39.53 25.54 30.52
CA GLU A 54 38.56 26.49 31.06
C GLU A 54 37.36 25.75 31.69
N THR A 55 37.54 25.48 32.99
CA THR A 55 36.55 25.51 34.09
C THR A 55 35.07 25.22 33.82
N GLN A 56 34.61 24.03 34.24
CA GLN A 56 33.22 23.76 34.64
C GLN A 56 33.01 24.11 36.13
N PRO A 57 31.90 24.75 36.54
CA PRO A 57 31.63 24.99 37.96
C PRO A 57 31.05 23.73 38.63
N LEU A 58 31.77 23.28 39.66
CA LEU A 58 31.35 22.32 40.67
C LEU A 58 30.13 22.83 41.45
N LEU A 59 28.98 22.16 41.34
CA LEU A 59 27.86 22.33 42.25
C LEU A 59 28.01 21.37 43.45
N ARG A 60 28.03 21.97 44.64
CA ARG A 60 28.20 21.31 45.95
C ARG A 60 26.99 20.44 46.33
N PRO A 61 27.18 19.37 47.12
CA PRO A 61 26.09 18.59 47.71
C PRO A 61 25.61 19.26 49.00
N GLY A 62 24.28 19.34 49.19
CA GLY A 62 23.68 19.61 50.49
C GLY A 62 22.52 20.59 50.49
N THR A 63 21.32 20.09 50.19
CA THR A 63 20.09 20.52 50.89
C THR A 63 19.21 19.30 51.08
N ALA A 64 19.15 18.82 52.32
CA ALA A 64 18.15 17.89 52.77
C ALA A 64 16.76 18.51 52.58
N PHE A 65 15.96 17.96 51.66
CA PHE A 65 14.53 18.21 51.61
C PHE A 65 13.83 17.09 52.38
N GLY A 66 13.07 17.49 53.38
CA GLY A 66 12.47 16.61 54.39
C GLY A 66 11.51 15.58 53.82
N ALA A 67 11.45 14.46 54.56
CA ALA A 67 10.47 13.39 54.40
C ALA A 67 9.05 13.94 54.54
N GLY A 68 8.27 13.86 53.45
CA GLY A 68 6.88 14.29 53.41
C GLY A 68 6.28 14.10 52.02
N ASP A 69 5.75 12.91 51.77
CA ASP A 69 4.55 12.64 50.97
C ASP A 69 4.44 13.23 49.53
N ARG A 70 5.56 13.36 48.79
CA ARG A 70 5.57 13.91 47.41
C ARG A 70 6.27 13.05 46.36
N GLY A 71 6.20 11.72 46.49
CA GLY A 71 6.90 10.80 45.57
C GLY A 71 6.07 10.26 44.39
N SER A 72 4.75 10.45 44.40
CA SER A 72 3.82 9.68 43.56
C SER A 72 2.65 10.54 43.04
N SER A 73 2.86 11.84 42.85
CA SER A 73 1.84 12.68 42.21
C SER A 73 1.78 12.39 40.70
N PRO A 74 0.59 12.29 40.08
CA PRO A 74 0.43 12.20 38.63
C PRO A 74 1.23 13.28 37.88
N ASP A 75 1.29 14.49 38.42
CA ASP A 75 2.00 15.61 37.80
C ASP A 75 3.51 15.37 37.70
N THR A 76 4.10 14.66 38.68
CA THR A 76 5.53 14.31 38.65
C THR A 76 5.85 13.30 37.54
N LEU A 77 4.98 12.31 37.35
CA LEU A 77 5.14 11.31 36.27
C LEU A 77 4.96 11.95 34.90
N GLU A 78 3.98 12.82 34.75
CA GLU A 78 3.78 13.60 33.53
C GLU A 78 5.01 14.44 33.18
N HIS A 79 5.54 15.21 34.14
CA HIS A 79 6.74 16.02 33.93
C HIS A 79 7.96 15.17 33.55
N ALA A 80 8.13 14.00 34.20
CA ALA A 80 9.20 13.07 33.87
C ALA A 80 9.08 12.58 32.42
N ILE A 81 7.86 12.23 31.99
CA ILE A 81 7.59 11.85 30.59
C ILE A 81 7.88 13.03 29.67
N GLN A 82 7.33 14.22 29.92
CA GLN A 82 7.54 15.41 29.07
C GLN A 82 9.03 15.74 28.83
N ARG A 83 9.90 15.46 29.81
CA ARG A 83 11.35 15.68 29.71
C ARG A 83 12.12 14.49 29.12
N ASN A 84 11.43 13.42 28.72
CA ASN A 84 12.00 12.14 28.33
C ASN A 84 12.98 11.56 29.37
N ASP A 85 12.70 11.77 30.66
CA ASP A 85 13.55 11.30 31.76
C ASP A 85 13.22 9.84 32.11
N VAL A 86 13.83 8.93 31.36
CA VAL A 86 13.64 7.48 31.50
C VAL A 86 13.96 7.00 32.92
N VAL A 87 14.96 7.59 33.59
CA VAL A 87 15.40 7.17 34.92
C VAL A 87 14.35 7.53 35.96
N LEU A 88 13.88 8.78 35.93
CA LEU A 88 12.83 9.24 36.83
C LEU A 88 11.52 8.50 36.58
N VAL A 89 11.12 8.26 35.33
CA VAL A 89 9.93 7.46 35.02
C VAL A 89 10.02 6.07 35.64
N LYS A 90 11.13 5.35 35.46
CA LYS A 90 11.32 4.02 36.06
C LYS A 90 11.24 4.06 37.59
N ALA A 91 11.83 5.07 38.23
CA ALA A 91 11.77 5.24 39.67
C ALA A 91 10.34 5.51 40.17
N LEU A 92 9.56 6.35 39.46
CA LEU A 92 8.18 6.65 39.81
C LEU A 92 7.28 5.42 39.65
N LEU A 93 7.44 4.65 38.57
CA LEU A 93 6.71 3.40 38.35
C LEU A 93 7.01 2.37 39.44
N ALA A 94 8.28 2.20 39.81
CA ALA A 94 8.69 1.31 40.91
C ALA A 94 8.10 1.71 42.27
N ASN A 95 7.75 2.98 42.46
CA ASN A 95 7.05 3.50 43.64
C ASN A 95 5.52 3.51 43.49
N GLY A 96 4.98 2.81 42.49
CA GLY A 96 3.53 2.62 42.32
C GLY A 96 2.80 3.76 41.62
N ALA A 97 3.51 4.65 40.89
CA ALA A 97 2.86 5.71 40.14
C ALA A 97 1.84 5.15 39.13
N ASP A 98 0.66 5.76 39.05
CA ASP A 98 -0.39 5.37 38.13
C ASP A 98 -0.31 6.16 36.82
N VAL A 99 -0.14 5.43 35.72
CA VAL A 99 -0.07 5.98 34.36
C VAL A 99 -1.46 6.29 33.80
N SER A 100 -2.53 5.78 34.40
CA SER A 100 -3.90 6.00 33.91
C SER A 100 -4.31 7.47 33.96
N GLY A 101 -4.00 8.16 35.06
CA GLY A 101 -4.38 9.57 35.28
C GLY A 101 -3.61 10.61 34.45
N VAL A 102 -2.52 10.23 33.80
CA VAL A 102 -1.68 11.15 32.98
C VAL A 102 -1.73 10.86 31.49
N TRP A 103 -2.28 9.71 31.10
CA TRP A 103 -2.13 9.16 29.74
C TRP A 103 -2.57 10.11 28.64
N ASP A 104 -3.78 10.67 28.76
CA ASP A 104 -4.34 11.52 27.71
C ASP A 104 -3.50 12.77 27.46
N ARG A 105 -2.76 13.23 28.47
CA ARG A 105 -1.87 14.39 28.37
C ARG A 105 -0.54 14.05 27.72
N VAL A 106 -0.06 12.80 27.82
CA VAL A 106 1.27 12.39 27.33
C VAL A 106 1.25 11.45 26.12
N LYS A 107 0.11 10.89 25.72
CA LYS A 107 0.02 9.89 24.63
C LYS A 107 0.60 10.39 23.29
N HIS A 108 0.43 11.68 22.99
CA HIS A 108 1.00 12.29 21.79
C HIS A 108 2.54 12.32 21.81
N LEU A 109 3.16 12.47 23.00
CA LEU A 109 4.60 12.37 23.17
C LEU A 109 5.05 10.92 23.04
N LEU A 110 4.33 10.00 23.69
CA LEU A 110 4.63 8.58 23.67
C LEU A 110 4.52 7.97 22.27
N ALA A 111 3.81 8.59 21.33
CA ALA A 111 3.78 8.17 19.93
C ALA A 111 5.10 8.41 19.18
N ARG A 112 6.03 9.22 19.74
CA ARG A 112 7.28 9.61 19.10
C ARG A 112 8.40 8.56 19.33
N PRO A 113 9.25 8.26 18.33
CA PRO A 113 10.28 7.22 18.43
C PRO A 113 11.27 7.39 19.59
N GLU A 114 11.65 8.62 19.93
CA GLU A 114 12.60 8.95 20.99
C GLU A 114 12.08 8.64 22.40
N PHE A 115 10.77 8.39 22.55
CA PHE A 115 10.15 7.95 23.81
C PHE A 115 10.11 6.43 23.95
N LYS A 116 10.73 5.67 23.05
CA LYS A 116 10.70 4.19 23.05
C LYS A 116 11.13 3.58 24.39
N ALA A 117 12.16 4.12 25.03
CA ALA A 117 12.62 3.64 26.33
C ALA A 117 11.58 3.84 27.45
N ILE A 118 10.77 4.89 27.36
CA ILE A 118 9.63 5.12 28.28
C ILE A 118 8.50 4.14 27.95
N GLN A 119 8.15 3.94 26.67
CA GLN A 119 7.15 2.94 26.27
C GLN A 119 7.49 1.54 26.80
N ASP A 120 8.76 1.15 26.71
CA ASP A 120 9.27 -0.13 27.20
C ASP A 120 9.16 -0.22 28.73
N ALA A 121 9.46 0.86 29.46
CA ALA A 121 9.30 0.93 30.91
C ALA A 121 7.83 0.81 31.34
N LEU A 122 6.91 1.47 30.64
CA LEU A 122 5.48 1.39 30.88
C LEU A 122 4.93 -0.02 30.60
N THR A 123 5.40 -0.65 29.52
CA THR A 123 5.05 -2.03 29.17
C THR A 123 5.57 -3.02 30.21
N TYR A 124 6.81 -2.82 30.67
CA TYR A 124 7.44 -3.61 31.72
C TYR A 124 6.63 -3.54 33.02
N ASP A 125 6.34 -2.34 33.51
CA ASP A 125 5.59 -2.12 34.76
C ASP A 125 4.20 -2.78 34.70
N ARG A 126 3.46 -2.59 33.59
CA ARG A 126 2.16 -3.22 33.38
C ARG A 126 2.25 -4.74 33.47
N ARG A 127 3.19 -5.35 32.76
CA ARG A 127 3.38 -6.81 32.78
C ARG A 127 3.86 -7.31 34.13
N LEU A 128 4.69 -6.54 34.83
CA LEU A 128 5.19 -6.88 36.16
C LEU A 128 4.03 -7.05 37.14
N LYS A 129 3.07 -6.11 37.15
CA LYS A 129 1.85 -6.17 37.98
C LYS A 129 0.97 -7.39 37.68
N ILE A 130 0.94 -7.86 36.43
CA ILE A 130 0.19 -9.08 36.03
C ILE A 130 0.93 -10.36 36.46
N LEU A 131 2.26 -10.38 36.35
CA LEU A 131 3.09 -11.56 36.62
C LEU A 131 3.40 -11.73 38.12
N TYR A 132 3.39 -10.65 38.88
CA TYR A 132 3.60 -10.60 40.33
C TYR A 132 2.46 -9.80 41.01
N PRO A 133 1.25 -10.37 41.11
CA PRO A 133 0.13 -9.71 41.77
C PRO A 133 0.40 -9.56 43.29
N GLU A 134 -0.09 -8.46 43.87
CA GLU A 134 0.08 -8.17 45.30
C GLU A 134 -0.47 -9.30 46.18
N GLY A 135 0.30 -9.68 47.21
CA GLY A 135 -0.08 -10.73 48.15
C GLY A 135 0.21 -12.17 47.70
N ALA A 136 0.78 -12.40 46.51
CA ALA A 136 1.23 -13.72 46.10
C ALA A 136 2.52 -14.11 46.85
N SER A 137 2.44 -15.13 47.72
CA SER A 137 3.61 -15.73 48.36
C SER A 137 4.47 -16.46 47.32
N GLN A 138 5.66 -15.93 47.03
CA GLN A 138 6.58 -16.52 46.06
C GLN A 138 7.98 -16.65 46.66
N GLN A 139 8.56 -17.86 46.56
CA GLN A 139 10.00 -18.03 46.69
C GLN A 139 10.65 -17.42 45.45
N HIS A 140 11.24 -16.24 45.60
CA HIS A 140 11.86 -15.56 44.49
C HIS A 140 13.27 -16.13 44.25
N SER A 141 13.48 -16.73 43.08
CA SER A 141 14.83 -17.05 42.60
C SER A 141 15.67 -15.76 42.50
N ALA A 142 16.98 -15.87 42.31
CA ALA A 142 17.84 -14.70 42.10
C ALA A 142 17.34 -13.83 40.91
N LEU A 143 16.77 -14.49 39.89
CA LEU A 143 16.18 -13.84 38.72
C LEU A 143 14.89 -13.11 39.07
N ASP A 144 13.95 -13.77 39.76
CA ASP A 144 12.71 -13.13 40.22
C ASP A 144 13.00 -11.91 41.12
N ASN A 145 13.96 -12.03 42.04
CA ASN A 145 14.37 -10.92 42.89
C ASN A 145 14.93 -9.75 42.09
N ALA A 146 15.71 -10.03 41.03
CA ALA A 146 16.25 -9.00 40.16
C ALA A 146 15.16 -8.30 39.33
N LEU A 147 14.19 -9.05 38.82
CA LEU A 147 13.04 -8.51 38.09
C LEU A 147 12.15 -7.65 39.00
N HIS A 148 11.68 -8.22 40.11
CA HIS A 148 10.80 -7.52 41.06
C HIS A 148 11.49 -6.29 41.67
N GLY A 149 12.78 -6.40 41.98
CA GLY A 149 13.57 -5.29 42.53
C GLY A 149 14.07 -4.27 41.51
N GLY A 150 13.62 -4.32 40.24
CA GLY A 150 14.00 -3.37 39.19
C GLY A 150 15.48 -3.42 38.76
N ARG A 151 16.23 -4.45 39.15
CA ARG A 151 17.65 -4.65 38.80
C ARG A 151 17.78 -5.27 37.40
N LEU A 152 17.32 -4.54 36.39
CA LEU A 152 17.17 -5.03 35.01
C LEU A 152 18.49 -5.52 34.40
N GLU A 153 19.61 -4.85 34.66
CA GLU A 153 20.92 -5.27 34.12
C GLU A 153 21.38 -6.61 34.73
N GLN A 154 21.10 -6.83 36.02
CA GLN A 154 21.36 -8.12 36.65
C GLN A 154 20.47 -9.22 36.06
N ALA A 155 19.18 -8.94 35.85
CA ALA A 155 18.24 -9.88 35.25
C ALA A 155 18.64 -10.24 33.80
N LYS A 156 19.03 -9.25 32.99
CA LYS A 156 19.54 -9.45 31.63
C LYS A 156 20.80 -10.30 31.62
N ALA A 157 21.77 -10.03 32.49
CA ALA A 157 23.00 -10.81 32.56
C ALA A 157 22.75 -12.29 32.93
N ILE A 158 21.77 -12.57 33.80
CA ILE A 158 21.34 -13.94 34.08
C ILE A 158 20.70 -14.56 32.83
N MET A 159 19.79 -13.84 32.18
CA MET A 159 19.08 -14.32 31.00
C MET A 159 19.99 -14.57 29.80
N GLU A 160 21.01 -13.75 29.58
CA GLU A 160 21.99 -13.94 28.51
C GLU A 160 22.76 -15.27 28.68
N ARG A 161 23.10 -15.63 29.92
CA ARG A 161 23.70 -16.94 30.22
C ARG A 161 22.73 -18.08 29.93
N GLU A 162 21.50 -17.97 30.40
CA GLU A 162 20.46 -18.99 30.16
C GLU A 162 20.17 -19.18 28.67
N ILE A 163 20.08 -18.08 27.91
CA ILE A 163 19.88 -18.10 26.45
C ILE A 163 21.07 -18.77 25.77
N SER A 164 22.30 -18.42 26.15
CA SER A 164 23.51 -19.04 25.62
C SER A 164 23.55 -20.54 25.91
N THR A 165 23.24 -20.96 27.13
CA THR A 165 23.22 -22.37 27.55
C THR A 165 22.14 -23.17 26.80
N ALA A 166 20.97 -22.59 26.58
CA ALA A 166 19.91 -23.24 25.81
C ALA A 166 20.18 -23.27 24.30
N GLY A 167 21.14 -22.47 23.81
CA GLY A 167 21.41 -22.31 22.37
C GLY A 167 20.36 -21.45 21.66
N GLY A 168 19.79 -20.46 22.36
CA GLY A 168 18.86 -19.47 21.79
C GLY A 168 17.53 -19.34 22.56
N ILE A 169 16.82 -18.24 22.29
CA ILE A 169 15.55 -17.88 22.97
C ILE A 169 14.48 -18.94 22.74
N ASP A 170 14.34 -19.44 21.52
CA ASP A 170 13.31 -20.43 21.16
C ASP A 170 13.46 -21.74 21.94
N ARG A 171 14.71 -22.23 22.10
CA ARG A 171 15.02 -23.44 22.87
C ARG A 171 14.84 -23.21 24.37
N LEU A 172 15.24 -22.04 24.85
CA LEU A 172 15.03 -21.66 26.24
C LEU A 172 13.54 -21.61 26.59
N TRP A 173 12.73 -21.00 25.73
CA TRP A 173 11.27 -20.94 25.88
C TRP A 173 10.67 -22.34 25.97
N ALA A 174 10.95 -23.20 24.98
CA ALA A 174 10.42 -24.56 24.94
C ALA A 174 10.82 -25.38 26.18
N ARG A 175 12.09 -25.29 26.59
CA ARG A 175 12.61 -25.94 27.81
C ARG A 175 11.90 -25.41 29.06
N ALA A 176 11.82 -24.10 29.21
CA ALA A 176 11.21 -23.47 30.39
C ALA A 176 9.72 -23.79 30.50
N ALA A 177 8.99 -23.79 29.38
CA ALA A 177 7.59 -24.19 29.31
C ALA A 177 7.41 -25.68 29.68
N ALA A 178 8.22 -26.57 29.11
CA ALA A 178 8.14 -28.01 29.38
C ALA A 178 8.50 -28.37 30.83
N SER A 179 9.47 -27.67 31.43
CA SER A 179 9.94 -27.92 32.79
C SER A 179 9.26 -27.05 33.86
N GLY A 180 8.30 -26.20 33.48
CA GLY A 180 7.59 -25.32 34.42
C GLY A 180 8.47 -24.25 35.10
N GLN A 181 9.55 -23.78 34.44
CA GLN A 181 10.46 -22.76 34.97
C GLN A 181 9.83 -21.36 34.88
N ARG A 182 8.98 -21.03 35.86
CA ARG A 182 8.16 -19.81 35.87
C ARG A 182 8.99 -18.52 35.87
N ASP A 183 10.11 -18.49 36.58
CA ASP A 183 11.01 -17.33 36.66
C ASP A 183 11.63 -17.00 35.29
N ILE A 184 12.09 -18.02 34.55
CA ILE A 184 12.58 -17.85 33.17
C ILE A 184 11.45 -17.38 32.24
N LEU A 185 10.26 -17.97 32.33
CA LEU A 185 9.12 -17.55 31.50
C LEU A 185 8.70 -16.10 31.77
N ARG A 186 8.67 -15.68 33.05
CA ARG A 186 8.42 -14.29 33.44
C ARG A 186 9.49 -13.36 32.91
N ALA A 187 10.76 -13.73 33.04
CA ALA A 187 11.87 -12.95 32.50
C ALA A 187 11.79 -12.78 30.98
N LEU A 188 11.47 -13.85 30.24
CA LEU A 188 11.29 -13.83 28.79
C LEU A 188 10.18 -12.85 28.37
N LEU A 189 9.07 -12.81 29.12
CA LEU A 189 7.94 -11.92 28.87
C LEU A 189 8.19 -10.48 29.31
N LEU A 190 8.90 -10.25 30.42
CA LEU A 190 9.16 -8.92 30.95
C LEU A 190 10.24 -8.17 30.18
N LEU A 191 11.32 -8.85 29.82
CA LEU A 191 12.47 -8.24 29.15
C LEU A 191 12.30 -8.16 27.63
N GLY A 192 11.13 -8.52 27.10
CA GLY A 192 10.80 -8.38 25.69
C GLY A 192 11.45 -9.43 24.78
N TYR A 193 11.90 -10.57 25.33
CA TYR A 193 12.50 -11.64 24.54
C TYR A 193 11.45 -12.47 23.81
N ALA A 194 10.23 -12.59 24.36
CA ALA A 194 9.13 -13.34 23.76
C ALA A 194 8.74 -12.81 22.37
N GLU A 195 8.74 -11.49 22.19
CA GLU A 195 8.45 -10.80 20.93
C GLU A 195 9.48 -11.14 19.82
N ARG A 196 10.66 -11.61 20.21
CA ARG A 196 11.76 -12.00 19.31
C ARG A 196 11.75 -13.50 18.99
N SER A 197 10.87 -14.28 19.62
CA SER A 197 10.83 -15.74 19.50
C SER A 197 9.74 -16.19 18.52
N CYS A 198 10.13 -16.99 17.53
CA CYS A 198 9.17 -17.59 16.61
C CYS A 198 8.39 -18.74 17.27
N THR A 199 9.01 -19.43 18.24
CA THR A 199 8.41 -20.51 19.02
C THR A 199 7.38 -19.98 19.99
N TYR A 200 7.65 -18.83 20.63
CA TYR A 200 6.68 -18.13 21.48
C TYR A 200 5.34 -17.88 20.77
N ARG A 201 5.38 -17.47 19.49
CA ARG A 201 4.16 -17.24 18.71
C ARG A 201 3.30 -18.50 18.62
N ARG A 202 3.80 -19.70 18.91
CA ARG A 202 2.98 -20.89 19.07
C ARG A 202 2.54 -20.98 20.53
N PHE A 203 1.31 -20.56 20.80
CA PHE A 203 0.74 -20.72 22.13
C PHE A 203 0.51 -22.22 22.38
N GLU A 204 1.14 -22.82 23.39
CA GLU A 204 0.92 -24.22 23.76
C GLU A 204 -0.19 -24.35 24.80
N LYS A 205 -1.13 -25.28 24.59
CA LYS A 205 -2.37 -25.34 25.39
C LYS A 205 -2.17 -25.99 26.78
N THR A 206 -1.07 -26.71 27.01
CA THR A 206 -0.99 -27.74 28.06
C THR A 206 0.21 -27.64 29.01
N SER A 207 1.17 -26.74 28.83
CA SER A 207 2.44 -26.76 29.59
C SER A 207 2.56 -25.72 30.70
N ILE A 208 1.80 -24.61 30.66
CA ILE A 208 2.02 -23.47 31.59
C ILE A 208 0.85 -23.31 32.58
N ASP A 209 1.09 -23.73 33.82
CA ASP A 209 0.15 -23.54 34.93
C ASP A 209 0.46 -22.29 35.76
N ASP A 210 0.27 -21.11 35.16
CA ASP A 210 0.33 -19.80 35.82
C ASP A 210 -0.62 -18.84 35.08
N ALA A 211 -1.58 -18.25 35.81
CA ALA A 211 -2.60 -17.39 35.21
C ALA A 211 -2.05 -16.04 34.71
N GLY A 212 -1.06 -15.48 35.40
CA GLY A 212 -0.40 -14.22 35.01
C GLY A 212 0.39 -14.41 33.73
N ILE A 213 1.22 -15.47 33.67
CA ILE A 213 1.97 -15.84 32.46
C ILE A 213 1.01 -16.04 31.28
N ARG A 214 -0.04 -16.85 31.43
CA ARG A 214 -1.04 -17.06 30.36
C ARG A 214 -1.77 -15.79 29.93
N THR A 215 -1.90 -14.81 30.83
CA THR A 215 -2.53 -13.52 30.52
C THR A 215 -1.61 -12.67 29.67
N VAL A 216 -0.37 -12.42 30.12
CA VAL A 216 0.63 -11.66 29.34
C VAL A 216 0.91 -12.35 28.00
N MET A 217 0.91 -13.69 27.97
CA MET A 217 1.09 -14.43 26.72
C MET A 217 0.01 -14.14 25.68
N LYS A 218 -1.23 -13.87 26.10
CA LYS A 218 -2.31 -13.53 25.17
C LYS A 218 -2.24 -12.08 24.70
N GLU A 219 -1.60 -11.20 25.47
CA GLU A 219 -1.42 -9.80 25.11
C GLU A 219 -0.46 -9.62 23.93
N ILE A 220 0.59 -10.43 23.87
CA ILE A 220 1.56 -10.42 22.75
C ILE A 220 0.98 -11.22 21.57
N PRO A 221 1.12 -10.77 20.32
CA PRO A 221 0.63 -11.49 19.15
C PRO A 221 1.08 -12.97 19.09
N TYR A 222 0.12 -13.88 18.94
CA TYR A 222 0.33 -15.33 18.98
C TYR A 222 -0.62 -16.09 18.03
N ILE A 223 -0.22 -17.30 17.64
CA ILE A 223 -1.01 -18.28 16.88
C ILE A 223 -1.61 -19.28 17.86
N SER A 224 -2.92 -19.52 17.74
CA SER A 224 -3.63 -20.46 18.59
C SER A 224 -3.19 -21.91 18.34
N PRO A 225 -3.03 -22.76 19.39
CA PRO A 225 -2.63 -24.16 19.25
C PRO A 225 -3.66 -25.05 18.54
N ARG A 226 -4.87 -24.52 18.29
CA ARG A 226 -5.89 -25.24 17.53
C ARG A 226 -5.53 -25.39 16.05
N PHE A 227 -4.58 -24.59 15.57
CA PHE A 227 -4.13 -24.60 14.20
C PHE A 227 -2.89 -25.49 14.07
N GLY A 228 -2.74 -26.12 12.91
CA GLY A 228 -1.58 -26.93 12.58
C GLY A 228 -0.34 -26.10 12.22
N GLY A 229 0.54 -26.72 11.43
CA GLY A 229 1.72 -26.07 10.85
C GLY A 229 1.36 -24.90 9.94
N ARG A 230 2.38 -24.12 9.57
CA ARG A 230 2.25 -23.05 8.58
C ARG A 230 2.01 -23.67 7.21
N ILE A 231 1.05 -23.13 6.46
CA ILE A 231 0.85 -23.48 5.05
C ILE A 231 0.76 -22.15 4.28
N ASN A 232 1.56 -22.01 3.23
CA ASN A 232 1.52 -20.86 2.34
C ASN A 232 0.95 -21.29 0.98
N LEU A 233 -0.29 -20.88 0.71
CA LEU A 233 -1.02 -21.10 -0.55
C LEU A 233 -1.13 -19.82 -1.39
N ASN A 234 -0.55 -18.70 -0.94
CA ASN A 234 -0.53 -17.44 -1.68
C ASN A 234 0.17 -17.63 -3.04
N GLY A 235 -0.55 -17.32 -4.13
CA GLY A 235 -0.06 -17.49 -5.50
C GLY A 235 0.17 -18.95 -5.91
N LYS A 236 -0.44 -19.92 -5.22
CA LYS A 236 -0.29 -21.36 -5.53
C LYS A 236 -1.47 -21.96 -6.29
N ALA A 237 -2.62 -21.31 -6.22
CA ALA A 237 -3.86 -21.69 -6.88
C ALA A 237 -4.14 -20.76 -8.08
N ARG A 238 -4.98 -21.20 -9.02
CA ARG A 238 -5.45 -20.37 -10.14
C ARG A 238 -6.97 -20.31 -10.18
N PHE A 239 -7.54 -19.24 -10.73
CA PHE A 239 -8.97 -19.20 -10.97
C PHE A 239 -9.35 -20.28 -12.00
N ARG A 240 -10.39 -21.06 -11.69
CA ARG A 240 -10.83 -22.17 -12.54
C ARG A 240 -11.10 -21.67 -13.97
N GLY A 241 -10.47 -22.34 -14.94
CA GLY A 241 -10.63 -22.02 -16.36
C GLY A 241 -9.74 -20.87 -16.87
N THR A 242 -8.79 -20.41 -16.05
CA THR A 242 -7.85 -19.33 -16.42
C THR A 242 -6.43 -19.70 -15.99
N ASP A 243 -5.45 -18.97 -16.55
CA ASP A 243 -4.06 -19.02 -16.09
C ASP A 243 -3.77 -17.99 -14.98
N GLU A 244 -4.78 -17.27 -14.48
CA GLU A 244 -4.59 -16.22 -13.49
C GLU A 244 -4.41 -16.79 -12.07
N GLU A 245 -3.38 -16.33 -11.36
CA GLU A 245 -3.07 -16.77 -10.00
C GLU A 245 -3.98 -16.11 -8.96
N ILE A 246 -4.31 -16.88 -7.93
CA ILE A 246 -5.02 -16.42 -6.74
C ILE A 246 -3.96 -16.06 -5.70
N ASP A 247 -3.70 -14.76 -5.60
CA ASP A 247 -2.68 -14.15 -4.75
C ASP A 247 -3.28 -13.56 -3.46
N CYS A 248 -2.54 -12.66 -2.81
CA CYS A 248 -2.85 -12.16 -1.48
C CYS A 248 -4.18 -11.41 -1.41
N SER A 249 -4.51 -10.58 -2.40
CA SER A 249 -5.75 -9.78 -2.42
C SER A 249 -7.01 -10.66 -2.42
N PRO A 250 -7.20 -11.61 -3.35
CA PRO A 250 -8.31 -12.57 -3.32
C PRO A 250 -8.37 -13.39 -2.03
N ILE A 251 -7.23 -13.89 -1.53
CA ILE A 251 -7.20 -14.73 -0.32
C ILE A 251 -7.59 -13.93 0.93
N ALA A 252 -7.10 -12.70 1.08
CA ALA A 252 -7.46 -11.80 2.17
C ALA A 252 -8.94 -11.44 2.13
N MET A 253 -9.47 -11.09 0.95
CA MET A 253 -10.89 -10.82 0.78
C MET A 253 -11.76 -12.04 1.08
N GLN A 254 -11.35 -13.24 0.66
CA GLN A 254 -12.11 -14.46 0.95
C GLN A 254 -12.13 -14.74 2.45
N TYR A 255 -10.99 -14.59 3.13
CA TYR A 255 -10.92 -14.69 4.59
C TYR A 255 -11.92 -13.74 5.27
N MET A 256 -12.02 -12.48 4.81
CA MET A 256 -12.98 -11.52 5.34
C MET A 256 -14.44 -11.91 5.06
N LYS A 257 -14.73 -12.56 3.93
CA LYS A 257 -16.08 -13.08 3.62
C LYS A 257 -16.44 -14.27 4.50
N ASP A 258 -15.49 -15.16 4.75
CA ASP A 258 -15.68 -16.38 5.56
C ASP A 258 -15.77 -16.07 7.06
N ALA A 259 -15.12 -15.01 7.50
CA ALA A 259 -15.33 -14.45 8.81
C ALA A 259 -16.69 -13.73 8.85
N LYS A 260 -17.74 -14.45 9.29
CA LYS A 260 -19.10 -13.91 9.41
C LYS A 260 -19.11 -12.50 10.04
N PRO A 261 -19.88 -11.55 9.49
CA PRO A 261 -20.05 -10.23 10.10
C PRO A 261 -20.62 -10.39 11.51
N VAL A 262 -20.19 -9.51 12.42
CA VAL A 262 -20.64 -9.53 13.81
C VAL A 262 -22.10 -9.09 13.88
N GLY A 263 -22.99 -10.06 13.79
CA GLY A 263 -24.42 -9.95 14.02
C GLY A 263 -24.93 -11.31 14.50
N ASP A 264 -25.60 -11.31 15.65
CA ASP A 264 -26.16 -12.45 16.38
C ASP A 264 -25.18 -13.45 17.03
N LYS A 265 -24.95 -13.23 18.33
CA LYS A 265 -24.42 -14.20 19.31
C LYS A 265 -22.91 -14.45 19.33
N GLY A 266 -22.11 -13.40 19.20
CA GLY A 266 -20.83 -13.30 19.94
C GLY A 266 -19.74 -14.35 19.67
N ARG A 267 -19.77 -15.10 18.56
CA ARG A 267 -18.68 -16.02 18.18
C ARG A 267 -18.43 -16.06 16.68
N VAL A 268 -17.65 -15.10 16.19
CA VAL A 268 -16.97 -15.23 14.89
C VAL A 268 -15.69 -16.04 15.10
N LYS A 269 -15.75 -17.33 14.72
CA LYS A 269 -14.56 -18.10 14.40
C LYS A 269 -14.39 -17.97 12.88
N PRO A 270 -13.22 -17.55 12.39
CA PRO A 270 -12.95 -17.59 10.97
C PRO A 270 -13.12 -19.02 10.48
N ASP A 271 -13.88 -19.18 9.40
CA ASP A 271 -13.99 -20.42 8.66
C ASP A 271 -12.81 -20.47 7.67
N TYR A 272 -12.09 -21.59 7.67
CA TYR A 272 -10.93 -21.80 6.80
C TYR A 272 -11.24 -22.77 5.67
N THR A 273 -12.51 -23.19 5.51
CA THR A 273 -12.89 -24.23 4.54
C THR A 273 -12.42 -23.90 3.13
N HIS A 274 -12.59 -22.65 2.66
CA HIS A 274 -12.12 -22.22 1.34
C HIS A 274 -10.60 -22.06 1.23
N LEU A 275 -9.90 -21.96 2.36
CA LEU A 275 -8.46 -21.69 2.42
C LEU A 275 -7.64 -22.91 2.89
N ALA A 276 -8.28 -24.05 3.13
CA ALA A 276 -7.68 -25.21 3.78
C ALA A 276 -6.64 -25.94 2.90
N SER A 277 -6.76 -25.83 1.58
CA SER A 277 -5.88 -26.47 0.59
C SER A 277 -5.89 -25.70 -0.73
N LYS A 278 -4.96 -26.02 -1.62
CA LYS A 278 -4.93 -25.48 -2.98
C LYS A 278 -6.27 -25.76 -3.71
N ASP A 279 -6.74 -27.01 -3.67
CA ASP A 279 -7.99 -27.41 -4.36
C ASP A 279 -9.21 -26.68 -3.80
N ALA A 280 -9.25 -26.40 -2.48
CA ALA A 280 -10.33 -25.64 -1.87
C ALA A 280 -10.34 -24.18 -2.36
N ILE A 281 -9.16 -23.57 -2.52
CA ILE A 281 -9.02 -22.22 -3.07
C ILE A 281 -9.49 -22.18 -4.53
N GLU A 282 -9.02 -23.12 -5.37
CA GLU A 282 -9.39 -23.18 -6.79
C GLU A 282 -10.89 -23.46 -7.02
N ALA A 283 -11.52 -24.17 -6.09
CA ALA A 283 -12.95 -24.48 -6.15
C ALA A 283 -13.84 -23.38 -5.55
N GLY A 284 -13.34 -22.66 -4.53
CA GLY A 284 -14.14 -21.76 -3.70
C GLY A 284 -13.98 -20.26 -4.01
N ILE A 285 -12.85 -19.83 -4.57
CA ILE A 285 -12.60 -18.41 -4.86
C ILE A 285 -12.82 -18.13 -6.36
N THR A 286 -13.68 -17.16 -6.64
CA THR A 286 -14.10 -16.78 -7.99
C THR A 286 -13.57 -15.38 -8.38
N PRO A 287 -13.40 -15.05 -9.67
CA PRO A 287 -12.77 -13.79 -10.12
C PRO A 287 -13.46 -12.50 -9.67
N ASP A 288 -14.76 -12.54 -9.40
CA ASP A 288 -15.55 -11.40 -8.87
C ASP A 288 -15.04 -10.87 -7.54
N ILE A 289 -14.25 -11.66 -6.80
CA ILE A 289 -13.64 -11.21 -5.55
C ILE A 289 -12.67 -10.04 -5.73
N ARG A 290 -12.04 -9.90 -6.90
CA ARG A 290 -11.21 -8.74 -7.22
C ARG A 290 -12.04 -7.48 -7.41
N ILE A 291 -13.23 -7.62 -7.99
CA ILE A 291 -14.18 -6.51 -8.10
C ILE A 291 -14.67 -6.11 -6.70
N GLU A 292 -14.92 -7.07 -5.81
CA GLU A 292 -15.25 -6.76 -4.41
C GLU A 292 -14.10 -6.06 -3.67
N HIS A 293 -12.84 -6.45 -3.93
CA HIS A 293 -11.65 -5.81 -3.36
C HIS A 293 -11.59 -4.32 -3.74
N GLU A 294 -11.68 -4.01 -5.03
CA GLU A 294 -11.65 -2.62 -5.50
C GLU A 294 -12.87 -1.81 -5.02
N ARG A 295 -14.07 -2.43 -4.98
CA ARG A 295 -15.26 -1.79 -4.40
C ARG A 295 -15.09 -1.48 -2.92
N LEU A 296 -14.45 -2.36 -2.14
CA LEU A 296 -14.15 -2.08 -0.73
C LEU A 296 -13.20 -0.89 -0.61
N LYS A 297 -12.14 -0.83 -1.42
CA LYS A 297 -11.21 0.32 -1.41
C LYS A 297 -11.91 1.62 -1.77
N ALA A 298 -12.82 1.60 -2.75
CA ALA A 298 -13.58 2.77 -3.19
C ALA A 298 -14.64 3.24 -2.17
N HIS A 299 -15.23 2.31 -1.41
CA HIS A 299 -16.43 2.58 -0.59
C HIS A 299 -16.28 2.18 0.88
N ALA A 300 -15.05 2.11 1.39
CA ALA A 300 -14.78 1.91 2.81
C ALA A 300 -15.43 3.03 3.65
N THR A 301 -15.94 2.65 4.82
CA THR A 301 -16.57 3.61 5.76
C THR A 301 -15.57 4.58 6.36
N ASP A 302 -14.39 4.08 6.70
CA ASP A 302 -13.23 4.87 7.06
C ASP A 302 -12.04 4.37 6.24
N THR A 303 -11.10 5.28 5.93
CA THR A 303 -9.84 4.91 5.31
C THR A 303 -8.68 5.62 5.99
N HIS A 304 -7.61 4.88 6.28
CA HIS A 304 -6.51 5.35 7.08
C HIS A 304 -5.17 5.06 6.41
N LEU A 305 -4.27 6.04 6.39
CA LEU A 305 -2.86 5.86 6.05
C LEU A 305 -2.05 6.07 7.33
N ILE A 306 -1.42 5.02 7.86
CA ILE A 306 -0.71 5.08 9.14
C ILE A 306 0.72 4.55 9.02
N PRO A 307 1.68 5.09 9.79
CA PRO A 307 2.98 4.46 9.95
C PRO A 307 2.83 3.15 10.73
N ASN A 308 3.58 2.11 10.35
CA ASN A 308 3.51 0.80 11.00
C ASN A 308 3.76 0.86 12.52
N GLY A 309 4.63 1.78 12.96
CA GLY A 309 4.92 2.02 14.37
C GLY A 309 3.77 2.64 15.17
N GLN A 310 2.74 3.17 14.50
CA GLN A 310 1.53 3.71 15.13
C GLN A 310 0.35 2.73 15.06
N PHE A 311 0.58 1.50 14.60
CA PHE A 311 -0.47 0.49 14.49
C PHE A 311 -1.21 0.23 15.81
N GLY A 312 -0.48 0.19 16.92
CA GLY A 312 -1.07 0.01 18.24
C GLY A 312 -2.01 1.14 18.66
N ALA A 313 -1.59 2.40 18.49
CA ALA A 313 -2.43 3.57 18.74
C ALA A 313 -3.68 3.57 17.85
N PHE A 314 -3.52 3.19 16.57
CA PHE A 314 -4.64 2.98 15.66
C PHE A 314 -5.63 1.92 16.21
N LEU A 315 -5.16 0.74 16.62
CA LEU A 315 -6.02 -0.30 17.19
C LEU A 315 -6.81 0.20 18.40
N VAL A 316 -6.17 0.95 19.30
CA VAL A 316 -6.84 1.53 20.48
C VAL A 316 -7.93 2.52 20.08
N GLY A 317 -7.65 3.43 19.15
CA GLY A 317 -8.64 4.38 18.63
C GLY A 317 -9.83 3.68 17.96
N GLN A 318 -9.58 2.58 17.23
CA GLN A 318 -10.64 1.79 16.63
C GLN A 318 -11.51 1.09 17.68
N PHE A 319 -10.91 0.50 18.73
CA PHE A 319 -11.69 -0.08 19.84
C PHE A 319 -12.51 0.97 20.58
N GLN A 320 -11.97 2.17 20.83
CA GLN A 320 -12.73 3.27 21.44
C GLN A 320 -13.92 3.68 20.57
N LYS A 321 -13.73 3.82 19.25
CA LYS A 321 -14.82 4.10 18.31
C LYS A 321 -15.86 2.97 18.32
N MET A 322 -15.43 1.71 18.42
CA MET A 322 -16.33 0.56 18.53
C MET A 322 -17.15 0.61 19.83
N GLU A 323 -16.55 0.92 20.97
CA GLU A 323 -17.26 1.07 22.25
C GLU A 323 -18.33 2.18 22.18
N LEU A 324 -17.97 3.34 21.63
CA LEU A 324 -18.88 4.48 21.46
C LEU A 324 -20.08 4.13 20.56
N LEU A 325 -19.86 3.34 19.51
CA LEU A 325 -20.88 2.95 18.55
C LEU A 325 -21.59 1.63 18.89
N GLY A 326 -21.27 1.01 20.04
CA GLY A 326 -21.83 -0.28 20.46
C GLY A 326 -21.45 -1.45 19.54
N GLU A 327 -20.32 -1.38 18.85
CA GLU A 327 -19.83 -2.44 17.95
C GLU A 327 -19.12 -3.57 18.70
N GLU A 328 -19.52 -4.80 18.42
CA GLU A 328 -18.83 -5.99 18.94
C GLU A 328 -17.73 -6.50 17.99
N GLY A 329 -17.70 -6.05 16.74
CA GLY A 329 -16.58 -6.33 15.83
C GLY A 329 -16.54 -5.49 14.58
N ARG A 330 -15.34 -5.44 14.00
CA ARG A 330 -14.98 -4.60 12.87
C ARG A 330 -13.96 -5.33 12.00
N GLN A 331 -14.13 -5.26 10.69
CA GLN A 331 -13.23 -5.87 9.70
C GLN A 331 -12.61 -4.78 8.84
N MET A 332 -11.34 -4.96 8.48
CA MET A 332 -10.60 -4.05 7.63
C MET A 332 -9.74 -4.83 6.67
N LEU A 333 -9.70 -4.37 5.44
CA LEU A 333 -8.63 -4.73 4.50
C LEU A 333 -7.42 -3.87 4.85
N MET A 334 -6.23 -4.47 4.88
CA MET A 334 -4.97 -3.80 5.17
C MET A 334 -4.00 -4.05 4.03
N GLU A 335 -3.49 -2.98 3.43
CA GLU A 335 -2.57 -3.02 2.29
C GLU A 335 -1.19 -2.49 2.72
N SER A 336 -0.17 -3.26 2.40
CA SER A 336 1.20 -2.77 2.23
C SER A 336 1.45 -2.55 0.72
N PRO A 337 2.55 -1.88 0.32
CA PRO A 337 2.89 -1.70 -1.10
C PRO A 337 2.75 -2.99 -1.95
N ASN A 338 3.27 -4.11 -1.43
CA ASN A 338 3.32 -5.37 -2.17
C ASN A 338 2.40 -6.50 -1.67
N HIS A 339 1.50 -6.23 -0.71
CA HIS A 339 0.77 -7.32 -0.05
C HIS A 339 -0.54 -6.89 0.61
N SER A 340 -1.60 -7.66 0.35
CA SER A 340 -2.91 -7.48 0.97
C SER A 340 -3.10 -8.46 2.15
N MET A 341 -3.66 -7.94 3.24
CA MET A 341 -3.90 -8.65 4.50
C MET A 341 -5.28 -8.30 5.06
N SER A 342 -5.71 -9.01 6.10
CA SER A 342 -6.99 -8.71 6.77
C SER A 342 -6.81 -8.51 8.27
N LEU A 343 -7.49 -7.50 8.79
CA LEU A 343 -7.52 -7.16 10.20
C LEU A 343 -8.95 -7.27 10.74
N GLU A 344 -9.13 -8.00 11.83
CA GLU A 344 -10.40 -8.08 12.54
C GLU A 344 -10.23 -7.67 14.01
N LEU A 345 -11.13 -6.80 14.45
CA LEU A 345 -11.26 -6.40 15.83
C LEU A 345 -12.56 -6.97 16.41
N ALA A 346 -12.52 -7.39 17.67
CA ALA A 346 -13.70 -7.81 18.39
C ALA A 346 -13.67 -7.38 19.85
N ILE A 347 -14.82 -6.88 20.33
CA ILE A 347 -15.09 -6.62 21.74
C ILE A 347 -15.99 -7.75 22.24
N LYS A 348 -15.51 -8.53 23.20
CA LYS A 348 -16.23 -9.67 23.75
C LYS A 348 -16.59 -9.39 25.20
N LYS A 349 -17.87 -9.49 25.54
CA LYS A 349 -18.35 -9.40 26.92
C LYS A 349 -18.75 -10.79 27.39
N LYS A 350 -18.10 -11.30 28.44
CA LYS A 350 -18.43 -12.58 29.05
C LYS A 350 -18.35 -12.46 30.57
N ASP A 351 -19.42 -12.83 31.26
CA ASP A 351 -19.48 -12.85 32.73
C ASP A 351 -19.08 -11.48 33.36
N GLY A 352 -19.49 -10.37 32.73
CA GLY A 352 -19.12 -9.01 33.14
C GLY A 352 -17.70 -8.56 32.76
N VAL A 353 -16.88 -9.46 32.20
CA VAL A 353 -15.52 -9.17 31.76
C VAL A 353 -15.52 -8.82 30.27
N THR A 354 -15.02 -7.63 29.95
CA THR A 354 -14.75 -7.20 28.57
C THR A 354 -13.37 -7.69 28.14
N SER A 355 -13.28 -8.20 26.92
CA SER A 355 -12.01 -8.55 26.27
C SER A 355 -11.95 -8.01 24.85
N TYR A 356 -10.86 -7.32 24.57
CA TYR A 356 -10.51 -6.79 23.25
C TYR A 356 -9.64 -7.81 22.53
N VAL A 357 -9.96 -8.08 21.28
CA VAL A 357 -9.31 -9.12 20.48
C VAL A 357 -8.94 -8.57 19.12
N VAL A 358 -7.67 -8.71 18.77
CA VAL A 358 -7.13 -8.44 17.43
C VAL A 358 -6.89 -9.77 16.74
N ARG A 359 -7.32 -9.91 15.49
CA ARG A 359 -6.93 -11.02 14.60
C ARG A 359 -6.34 -10.44 13.33
N PHE A 360 -5.15 -10.89 12.99
CA PHE A 360 -4.40 -10.45 11.83
C PHE A 360 -4.17 -11.66 10.92
N PHE A 361 -4.73 -11.62 9.73
CA PHE A 361 -4.62 -12.67 8.74
C PHE A 361 -3.68 -12.21 7.63
N ASP A 362 -2.63 -13.02 7.41
CA ASP A 362 -1.65 -12.83 6.36
C ASP A 362 -1.79 -14.02 5.39
N PRO A 363 -2.13 -13.80 4.10
CA PRO A 363 -2.22 -14.86 3.10
C PRO A 363 -0.97 -15.75 2.97
N ASN A 364 0.22 -15.28 3.36
CA ASN A 364 1.43 -16.10 3.42
C ASN A 364 1.42 -17.13 4.58
N ASP A 365 0.38 -17.15 5.41
CA ASP A 365 0.01 -18.21 6.34
C ASP A 365 -1.50 -18.50 6.21
N SER A 366 -1.87 -19.09 5.07
CA SER A 366 -3.24 -19.14 4.54
C SER A 366 -4.25 -19.87 5.43
N VAL A 367 -3.78 -20.72 6.36
CA VAL A 367 -4.65 -21.55 7.20
C VAL A 367 -4.74 -21.09 8.66
N ARG A 368 -4.13 -19.93 9.00
CA ARG A 368 -4.02 -19.45 10.39
C ARG A 368 -4.09 -17.93 10.43
N HIS A 369 -4.29 -17.38 11.62
CA HIS A 369 -4.16 -15.95 11.88
C HIS A 369 -3.38 -15.75 13.16
N VAL A 370 -2.70 -14.62 13.24
CA VAL A 370 -2.10 -14.13 14.47
C VAL A 370 -3.19 -13.44 15.29
N ARG A 371 -3.19 -13.64 16.59
CA ARG A 371 -4.18 -13.14 17.54
C ARG A 371 -3.49 -12.41 18.67
N ALA A 372 -4.08 -11.33 19.15
CA ALA A 372 -3.77 -10.73 20.44
C ALA A 372 -5.07 -10.49 21.21
N ALA A 373 -5.05 -10.60 22.55
CA ALA A 373 -6.22 -10.40 23.38
C ALA A 373 -5.86 -9.87 24.77
N SER A 374 -6.61 -8.89 25.25
CA SER A 374 -6.48 -8.34 26.59
C SER A 374 -7.84 -7.94 27.16
N SER A 375 -7.91 -7.67 28.46
CA SER A 375 -9.04 -7.04 29.14
C SER A 375 -9.05 -5.52 28.98
N SER A 376 -7.97 -4.93 28.45
CA SER A 376 -7.86 -3.50 28.16
C SER A 376 -7.37 -3.27 26.74
N ALA A 377 -8.05 -2.40 25.98
CA ALA A 377 -7.61 -2.02 24.64
C ALA A 377 -6.21 -1.40 24.67
N ARG A 378 -5.93 -0.61 25.72
CA ARG A 378 -4.65 0.11 25.94
C ARG A 378 -3.43 -0.81 25.96
N THR A 379 -3.63 -2.12 26.20
CA THR A 379 -2.55 -3.10 26.10
C THR A 379 -1.86 -3.07 24.73
N PHE A 380 -2.61 -2.76 23.67
CA PHE A 380 -2.14 -2.78 22.29
C PHE A 380 -1.44 -1.51 21.84
N GLU A 381 -1.42 -0.42 22.63
CA GLU A 381 -0.96 0.91 22.19
C GLU A 381 0.41 0.90 21.50
N PHE A 382 1.35 0.11 22.04
CA PHE A 382 2.74 0.06 21.54
C PHE A 382 2.99 -1.12 20.60
N HIS A 383 1.94 -1.73 20.07
CA HIS A 383 2.09 -2.76 19.05
C HIS A 383 2.49 -2.15 17.71
N ASP A 384 3.36 -2.85 17.00
CA ASP A 384 3.79 -2.54 15.64
C ASP A 384 3.29 -3.64 14.69
N VAL A 385 3.07 -3.30 13.41
CA VAL A 385 2.64 -4.27 12.39
C VAL A 385 3.56 -5.50 12.33
N GLY A 386 4.88 -5.31 12.49
CA GLY A 386 5.88 -6.37 12.47
C GLY A 386 5.72 -7.40 13.60
N ALA A 387 5.06 -7.03 14.71
CA ALA A 387 4.71 -7.98 15.76
C ALA A 387 3.66 -9.01 15.29
N TYR A 388 2.84 -8.67 14.30
CA TYR A 388 1.80 -9.54 13.74
C TYR A 388 2.26 -10.33 12.53
N VAL A 389 3.25 -9.85 11.76
CA VAL A 389 3.77 -10.56 10.59
C VAL A 389 4.70 -11.70 11.02
N ALA A 390 4.38 -12.93 10.61
CA ALA A 390 4.96 -14.17 11.15
C ALA A 390 6.49 -14.26 11.08
N GLU A 391 7.09 -13.68 10.04
CA GLU A 391 8.54 -13.71 9.81
C GLU A 391 9.06 -12.30 9.53
N SER A 392 10.04 -11.85 10.31
CA SER A 392 10.62 -10.51 10.16
C SER A 392 11.20 -10.26 8.77
N ARG A 393 11.63 -11.31 8.04
CA ARG A 393 12.12 -11.18 6.66
C ARG A 393 11.05 -10.72 5.67
N LEU A 394 9.77 -11.04 5.94
CA LEU A 394 8.66 -10.63 5.07
C LEU A 394 8.42 -9.12 5.15
N MET A 395 8.70 -8.50 6.30
CA MET A 395 8.52 -7.06 6.48
C MET A 395 9.29 -6.22 5.45
N LYS A 396 10.48 -6.67 5.04
CA LYS A 396 11.27 -5.98 4.00
C LYS A 396 10.60 -6.04 2.63
N GLY A 397 9.92 -7.15 2.32
CA GLY A 397 9.17 -7.30 1.07
C GLY A 397 7.83 -6.56 1.11
N TYR A 398 7.15 -6.56 2.25
CA TYR A 398 5.86 -5.87 2.39
C TYR A 398 6.03 -4.35 2.36
N TYR A 399 7.07 -3.83 3.02
CA TYR A 399 7.32 -2.39 3.16
C TYR A 399 8.76 -2.06 2.71
N PRO A 400 9.02 -2.01 1.39
CA PRO A 400 10.33 -1.65 0.86
C PRO A 400 10.70 -0.18 1.08
N HIS A 401 9.70 0.71 1.21
CA HIS A 401 9.90 2.14 1.44
C HIS A 401 10.24 2.47 2.90
N GLU A 402 11.05 3.52 3.12
CA GLU A 402 11.51 3.93 4.45
C GLU A 402 10.36 4.36 5.39
N GLU A 403 9.31 4.98 4.83
CA GLU A 403 8.15 5.50 5.57
C GLU A 403 7.33 4.39 6.24
N LYS A 404 7.38 3.14 5.71
CA LYS A 404 6.69 1.94 6.24
C LYS A 404 5.23 2.23 6.59
N LEU A 405 4.45 2.61 5.59
CA LEU A 405 3.05 2.97 5.74
C LEU A 405 2.12 1.81 5.38
N SER A 406 1.01 1.73 6.11
CA SER A 406 -0.10 0.82 5.86
C SER A 406 -1.37 1.59 5.51
N MET A 407 -2.06 1.16 4.46
CA MET A 407 -3.41 1.60 4.13
C MET A 407 -4.43 0.65 4.77
N LEU A 408 -5.43 1.19 5.47
CA LEU A 408 -6.51 0.40 6.08
C LEU A 408 -7.88 0.89 5.64
N TYR A 409 -8.69 -0.04 5.14
CA TYR A 409 -10.04 0.20 4.61
C TYR A 409 -11.07 -0.50 5.50
N VAL A 410 -11.86 0.28 6.25
CA VAL A 410 -12.88 -0.27 7.16
C VAL A 410 -14.10 -0.72 6.36
N ARG A 411 -14.40 -2.02 6.44
CA ARG A 411 -15.54 -2.62 5.74
C ARG A 411 -16.87 -2.06 6.26
N PRO A 412 -17.77 -1.58 5.38
CA PRO A 412 -19.10 -1.15 5.79
C PRO A 412 -19.90 -2.30 6.41
N ARG A 413 -20.69 -1.99 7.46
CA ARG A 413 -21.48 -3.00 8.18
C ARG A 413 -22.58 -3.62 7.32
N ASP A 414 -23.23 -2.79 6.49
CA ASP A 414 -24.37 -3.19 5.67
C ASP A 414 -23.96 -3.86 4.34
N GLY A 415 -22.67 -4.22 4.22
CA GLY A 415 -22.08 -4.76 2.99
C GLY A 415 -21.46 -3.69 2.12
N ILE A 416 -20.68 -4.13 1.13
CA ILE A 416 -20.01 -3.24 0.18
C ILE A 416 -21.04 -2.81 -0.87
N PRO A 417 -21.34 -1.51 -1.02
CA PRO A 417 -22.30 -1.04 -2.01
C PRO A 417 -21.88 -1.47 -3.43
N ALA A 418 -22.82 -2.05 -4.18
CA ALA A 418 -22.55 -2.46 -5.56
C ALA A 418 -22.35 -1.24 -6.49
N ASN A 419 -23.12 -0.17 -6.24
CA ASN A 419 -23.12 1.08 -6.97
C ASN A 419 -23.15 2.23 -5.97
N ALA A 420 -22.00 2.86 -5.70
CA ALA A 420 -21.95 4.12 -4.97
C ALA A 420 -21.37 5.21 -5.89
N PRO A 421 -21.89 6.45 -5.78
CA PRO A 421 -21.42 7.54 -6.61
C PRO A 421 -19.94 7.84 -6.33
N HIS A 422 -19.25 8.36 -7.33
CA HIS A 422 -17.91 8.90 -7.16
C HIS A 422 -17.90 9.97 -6.06
N ILE A 423 -16.95 9.88 -5.13
CA ILE A 423 -16.76 10.85 -4.06
C ILE A 423 -15.71 11.86 -4.52
N ALA A 424 -16.18 13.03 -4.97
CA ALA A 424 -15.28 14.10 -5.39
C ALA A 424 -14.39 14.56 -4.23
N ASN A 425 -13.12 14.83 -4.53
CA ASN A 425 -12.12 15.28 -3.54
C ASN A 425 -12.06 14.42 -2.26
N ARG A 426 -12.13 13.09 -2.41
CA ARG A 426 -12.09 12.14 -1.29
C ARG A 426 -10.88 12.41 -0.38
N THR A 427 -11.10 12.32 0.92
CA THR A 427 -10.07 12.39 1.96
C THR A 427 -10.01 11.11 2.78
N LEU A 428 -8.82 10.81 3.29
CA LEU A 428 -8.61 9.83 4.36
C LEU A 428 -9.29 10.31 5.65
N THR A 429 -9.80 9.35 6.43
CA THR A 429 -10.31 9.58 7.79
C THR A 429 -9.18 9.95 8.75
N SER A 430 -8.01 9.35 8.58
CA SER A 430 -6.78 9.79 9.22
C SER A 430 -5.58 9.53 8.31
N CYS A 431 -4.67 10.49 8.26
CA CYS A 431 -3.42 10.40 7.50
C CYS A 431 -2.23 10.63 8.43
N VAL A 432 -1.03 10.33 7.93
CA VAL A 432 0.19 10.90 8.52
C VAL A 432 0.09 12.44 8.51
N PRO A 433 0.69 13.14 9.49
CA PRO A 433 0.69 14.60 9.49
C PRO A 433 1.26 15.16 8.19
N ASP A 434 0.78 16.32 7.72
CA ASP A 434 1.20 16.91 6.44
C ASP A 434 2.72 17.09 6.33
N ALA A 435 3.37 17.50 7.42
CA ALA A 435 4.83 17.65 7.51
C ALA A 435 5.60 16.32 7.40
N ALA A 436 4.92 15.19 7.49
CA ALA A 436 5.47 13.83 7.39
C ALA A 436 4.98 13.10 6.12
N ILE A 437 4.26 13.79 5.22
CA ILE A 437 3.92 13.23 3.91
C ILE A 437 5.19 13.25 3.05
N GLY A 438 5.81 12.09 2.88
CA GLY A 438 6.92 11.86 1.97
C GLY A 438 6.46 11.31 0.61
N PRO A 439 7.42 10.98 -0.29
CA PRO A 439 7.13 10.46 -1.61
C PRO A 439 6.24 9.22 -1.62
N TRP A 440 6.42 8.28 -0.68
CA TRP A 440 5.57 7.07 -0.68
C TRP A 440 4.14 7.39 -0.25
N ALA A 441 3.95 8.23 0.79
CA ALA A 441 2.62 8.74 1.13
C ALA A 441 1.95 9.44 -0.05
N MET A 442 2.66 10.30 -0.80
CA MET A 442 2.13 10.95 -2.00
C MET A 442 1.73 9.94 -3.09
N HIS A 443 2.52 8.88 -3.30
CA HIS A 443 2.16 7.79 -4.19
C HIS A 443 0.82 7.15 -3.77
N CYS A 444 0.68 6.78 -2.49
CA CYS A 444 -0.57 6.19 -1.98
C CYS A 444 -1.78 7.11 -2.18
N LEU A 445 -1.62 8.42 -1.99
CA LEU A 445 -2.69 9.40 -2.20
C LEU A 445 -3.12 9.48 -3.67
N LEU A 446 -2.17 9.48 -4.59
CA LEU A 446 -2.42 9.50 -6.04
C LEU A 446 -3.05 8.20 -6.52
N GLU A 447 -2.45 7.06 -6.17
CA GLU A 447 -2.89 5.72 -6.57
C GLU A 447 -4.34 5.43 -6.14
N ASN A 448 -4.76 5.94 -4.98
CA ASN A 448 -6.09 5.65 -4.42
C ASN A 448 -7.06 6.84 -4.51
N GLY A 449 -6.68 7.90 -5.22
CA GLY A 449 -7.57 9.01 -5.56
C GLY A 449 -7.93 9.95 -4.40
N PHE A 450 -7.06 10.10 -3.40
CA PHE A 450 -7.27 10.98 -2.23
C PHE A 450 -6.94 12.44 -2.51
N ALA A 451 -7.61 13.01 -3.52
CA ALA A 451 -7.38 14.39 -3.98
C ALA A 451 -7.54 15.43 -2.88
N GLY A 452 -8.46 15.24 -1.94
CA GLY A 452 -8.65 16.18 -0.83
C GLY A 452 -7.43 16.27 0.08
N ASN A 453 -6.71 15.16 0.32
CA ASN A 453 -5.46 15.17 1.07
C ASN A 453 -4.33 15.84 0.28
N ILE A 454 -4.27 15.61 -1.04
CA ILE A 454 -3.27 16.27 -1.90
C ILE A 454 -3.46 17.79 -1.87
N LEU A 455 -4.71 18.27 -1.90
CA LEU A 455 -5.01 19.70 -1.79
C LEU A 455 -4.61 20.30 -0.44
N GLN A 456 -4.78 19.55 0.65
CA GLN A 456 -4.39 20.00 2.00
C GLN A 456 -2.88 20.24 2.14
N LEU A 457 -2.06 19.59 1.31
CA LEU A 457 -0.61 19.75 1.32
C LEU A 457 -0.12 21.12 0.85
N GLU A 458 -0.93 21.89 0.12
CA GLU A 458 -0.47 23.08 -0.61
C GLU A 458 0.33 24.05 0.27
N GLU A 459 -0.16 24.34 1.48
CA GLU A 459 0.51 25.27 2.38
C GLU A 459 1.89 24.78 2.82
N THR A 460 2.02 23.47 3.07
CA THR A 460 3.31 22.86 3.43
C THR A 460 4.21 22.71 2.22
N PHE A 461 3.65 22.37 1.06
CA PHE A 461 4.36 22.19 -0.21
C PHE A 461 5.07 23.48 -0.65
N VAL A 462 4.41 24.63 -0.57
CA VAL A 462 5.00 25.93 -0.97
C VAL A 462 6.18 26.33 -0.07
N ARG A 463 6.28 25.79 1.14
CA ARG A 463 7.40 26.04 2.06
C ARG A 463 8.59 25.11 1.83
N MET A 464 8.43 24.04 1.05
CA MET A 464 9.51 23.12 0.71
C MET A 464 10.49 23.76 -0.29
N SER A 465 11.73 23.28 -0.29
CA SER A 465 12.68 23.57 -1.36
C SER A 465 12.21 22.99 -2.71
N GLU A 466 12.73 23.52 -3.81
CA GLU A 466 12.40 23.02 -5.15
C GLU A 466 12.73 21.53 -5.31
N GLU A 467 13.84 21.07 -4.73
CA GLU A 467 14.24 19.67 -4.75
C GLU A 467 13.26 18.77 -3.98
N GLU A 468 12.78 19.21 -2.81
CA GLU A 468 11.77 18.49 -2.02
C GLU A 468 10.43 18.43 -2.75
N GLN A 469 10.00 19.54 -3.36
CA GLN A 469 8.77 19.59 -4.18
C GLN A 469 8.85 18.61 -5.35
N VAL A 470 9.97 18.60 -6.07
CA VAL A 470 10.17 17.68 -7.19
C VAL A 470 10.26 16.24 -6.70
N ALA A 471 10.94 15.96 -5.59
CA ALA A 471 11.05 14.61 -5.04
C ALA A 471 9.68 14.06 -4.62
N LEU A 472 8.82 14.91 -4.02
CA LEU A 472 7.47 14.54 -3.63
C LEU A 472 6.58 14.24 -4.84
N LEU A 473 6.59 15.11 -5.87
CA LEU A 473 5.80 14.89 -7.09
C LEU A 473 6.37 13.80 -8.01
N SER A 474 7.65 13.43 -7.83
CA SER A 474 8.29 12.28 -8.49
C SER A 474 8.09 10.97 -7.70
N SER A 475 7.08 10.91 -6.84
CA SER A 475 6.74 9.72 -6.05
C SER A 475 6.63 8.47 -6.93
N MET A 476 7.27 7.37 -6.52
CA MET A 476 7.26 6.08 -7.23
C MET A 476 7.05 4.91 -6.26
N ASP A 477 6.48 3.82 -6.77
CA ASP A 477 6.45 2.53 -6.07
C ASP A 477 7.80 1.78 -6.22
N GLU A 478 7.88 0.55 -5.70
CA GLU A 478 9.09 -0.27 -5.80
C GLU A 478 9.45 -0.72 -7.22
N ASP A 479 8.48 -0.74 -8.13
CA ASP A 479 8.65 -1.09 -9.54
C ASP A 479 9.01 0.14 -10.41
N GLY A 480 9.21 1.30 -9.78
CA GLY A 480 9.53 2.55 -10.48
C GLY A 480 8.32 3.18 -11.18
N THR A 481 7.09 2.78 -10.85
CA THR A 481 5.87 3.36 -11.39
C THR A 481 5.58 4.70 -10.72
N PRO A 482 5.45 5.80 -11.48
CA PRO A 482 5.11 7.10 -10.90
C PRO A 482 3.69 7.13 -10.31
N GLY A 483 3.48 7.82 -9.20
CA GLY A 483 2.15 7.97 -8.58
C GLY A 483 1.11 8.59 -9.53
N LEU A 484 1.52 9.55 -10.37
CA LEU A 484 0.63 10.16 -11.37
C LEU A 484 0.21 9.15 -12.46
N PHE A 485 1.07 8.17 -12.79
CA PHE A 485 0.72 7.07 -13.66
C PHE A 485 -0.33 6.17 -12.99
N SER A 486 -0.14 5.81 -11.72
CA SER A 486 -1.11 5.02 -10.95
C SER A 486 -2.47 5.70 -10.86
N ALA A 487 -2.51 7.02 -10.62
CA ALA A 487 -3.73 7.82 -10.65
C ALA A 487 -4.41 7.79 -12.03
N SER A 488 -3.62 7.84 -13.11
CA SER A 488 -4.12 7.79 -14.48
C SER A 488 -4.72 6.42 -14.81
N LYS A 489 -4.04 5.34 -14.43
CA LYS A 489 -4.51 3.96 -14.58
C LYS A 489 -5.80 3.69 -13.77
N GLY A 490 -5.90 4.26 -12.56
CA GLY A 490 -7.05 4.14 -11.67
C GLY A 490 -8.24 5.06 -12.00
N GLY A 491 -8.11 5.94 -13.00
CA GLY A 491 -9.18 6.86 -13.39
C GLY A 491 -9.39 8.03 -12.41
N HIS A 492 -8.40 8.38 -11.59
CA HIS A 492 -8.51 9.35 -10.51
C HIS A 492 -8.28 10.80 -10.96
N ALA A 493 -9.19 11.31 -11.80
CA ALA A 493 -9.10 12.65 -12.38
C ALA A 493 -8.96 13.78 -11.34
N ASP A 494 -9.68 13.71 -10.22
CA ASP A 494 -9.59 14.71 -9.16
C ASP A 494 -8.19 14.76 -8.52
N ALA A 495 -7.54 13.60 -8.36
CA ALA A 495 -6.19 13.53 -7.82
C ALA A 495 -5.17 14.13 -8.80
N ILE A 496 -5.37 13.95 -10.10
CA ILE A 496 -4.56 14.57 -11.16
C ILE A 496 -4.72 16.10 -11.16
N ARG A 497 -5.94 16.61 -10.95
CA ARG A 497 -6.16 18.06 -10.78
C ARG A 497 -5.49 18.61 -9.53
N ALA A 498 -5.61 17.90 -8.41
CA ALA A 498 -4.94 18.25 -7.17
C ALA A 498 -3.41 18.24 -7.33
N PHE A 499 -2.86 17.26 -8.04
CA PHE A 499 -1.46 17.24 -8.45
C PHE A 499 -1.09 18.47 -9.27
N GLY A 500 -1.93 18.88 -10.23
CA GLY A 500 -1.74 20.10 -11.03
C GLY A 500 -1.65 21.38 -10.20
N ARG A 501 -2.40 21.46 -9.09
CA ARG A 501 -2.30 22.59 -8.15
C ARG A 501 -0.91 22.66 -7.53
N LEU A 502 -0.38 21.55 -7.03
CA LEU A 502 0.98 21.50 -6.49
C LEU A 502 2.03 21.76 -7.56
N LEU A 503 1.86 21.18 -8.75
CA LEU A 503 2.75 21.35 -9.90
C LEU A 503 2.92 22.82 -10.31
N SER A 504 1.91 23.66 -10.11
CA SER A 504 1.96 25.08 -10.45
C SER A 504 3.00 25.88 -9.64
N HIS A 505 3.44 25.35 -8.50
CA HIS A 505 4.50 25.92 -7.66
C HIS A 505 5.90 25.43 -8.04
N VAL A 506 6.00 24.35 -8.82
CA VAL A 506 7.28 23.80 -9.30
C VAL A 506 7.82 24.63 -10.47
N PRO A 507 9.15 24.82 -10.62
CA PRO A 507 9.73 25.49 -11.78
C PRO A 507 9.29 24.88 -13.11
N GLU A 508 8.93 25.73 -14.08
CA GLU A 508 8.35 25.32 -15.36
C GLU A 508 9.21 24.29 -16.11
N SER A 509 10.53 24.43 -16.04
CA SER A 509 11.52 23.54 -16.65
C SER A 509 11.46 22.08 -16.15
N ARG A 510 10.86 21.83 -14.99
CA ARG A 510 10.75 20.50 -14.37
C ARG A 510 9.36 19.87 -14.54
N ARG A 511 8.35 20.65 -14.93
CA ARG A 511 6.96 20.20 -14.93
C ARG A 511 6.68 19.13 -15.99
N ALA A 512 7.30 19.26 -17.17
CA ALA A 512 7.06 18.33 -18.29
C ALA A 512 7.42 16.88 -17.91
N SER A 513 8.57 16.66 -17.27
CA SER A 513 8.99 15.32 -16.83
C SER A 513 8.08 14.72 -15.76
N LEU A 514 7.53 15.56 -14.87
CA LEU A 514 6.60 15.13 -13.83
C LEU A 514 5.24 14.73 -14.41
N VAL A 515 4.72 15.51 -15.37
CA VAL A 515 3.42 15.24 -16.02
C VAL A 515 3.50 14.04 -16.97
N ALA A 516 4.66 13.80 -17.58
CA ALA A 516 4.86 12.64 -18.45
C ALA A 516 4.55 11.33 -17.72
N ALA A 517 4.95 11.20 -16.46
CA ALA A 517 4.69 10.03 -15.61
C ALA A 517 4.99 8.71 -16.35
N ILE A 518 6.19 8.63 -16.93
CA ILE A 518 6.61 7.51 -17.78
C ILE A 518 7.09 6.37 -16.90
N GLN A 519 6.55 5.17 -17.11
CA GLN A 519 7.08 3.92 -16.54
C GLN A 519 8.36 3.46 -17.27
N GLU A 520 9.11 2.52 -16.67
CA GLU A 520 10.32 1.95 -17.29
C GLU A 520 10.10 1.35 -18.69
N ASN A 521 8.89 0.85 -18.97
CA ASN A 521 8.50 0.30 -20.27
C ASN A 521 8.15 1.37 -21.33
N GLY A 522 8.26 2.66 -20.99
CA GLY A 522 7.98 3.79 -21.87
C GLY A 522 6.52 4.25 -21.93
N ILE A 523 5.60 3.60 -21.21
CA ILE A 523 4.18 3.99 -21.19
C ILE A 523 4.01 5.22 -20.28
N SER A 524 3.40 6.28 -20.81
CA SER A 524 3.10 7.51 -20.07
C SER A 524 1.74 7.46 -19.36
N GLY A 525 1.52 8.35 -18.39
CA GLY A 525 0.23 8.47 -17.70
C GLY A 525 -0.95 8.78 -18.64
N LEU A 526 -0.74 9.64 -19.64
CA LEU A 526 -1.76 9.91 -20.67
C LEU A 526 -2.02 8.69 -21.56
N ALA A 527 -0.98 7.93 -21.92
CA ALA A 527 -1.11 6.72 -22.74
C ALA A 527 -1.99 5.67 -22.04
N VAL A 528 -1.73 5.40 -20.75
CA VAL A 528 -2.52 4.42 -20.00
C VAL A 528 -3.95 4.90 -19.76
N ALA A 529 -4.18 6.21 -19.59
CA ALA A 529 -5.54 6.76 -19.47
C ALA A 529 -6.37 6.58 -20.74
N LEU A 530 -5.76 6.80 -21.92
CA LEU A 530 -6.37 6.52 -23.22
C LEU A 530 -6.67 5.03 -23.41
N PHE A 531 -5.70 4.18 -23.09
CA PHE A 531 -5.85 2.73 -23.18
C PHE A 531 -6.92 2.16 -22.25
N MET A 532 -7.10 2.74 -21.06
CA MET A 532 -8.12 2.32 -20.09
C MET A 532 -9.48 3.03 -20.29
N GLY A 533 -9.55 3.99 -21.22
CA GLY A 533 -10.79 4.71 -21.54
C GLY A 533 -11.21 5.77 -20.51
N HIS A 534 -10.29 6.27 -19.68
CA HIS A 534 -10.59 7.22 -18.61
C HIS A 534 -10.73 8.65 -19.12
N ALA A 535 -11.87 8.97 -19.74
CA ALA A 535 -12.16 10.28 -20.35
C ALA A 535 -11.91 11.47 -19.39
N ASN A 536 -12.38 11.36 -18.13
CA ASN A 536 -12.18 12.41 -17.13
C ASN A 536 -10.69 12.67 -16.80
N VAL A 537 -9.84 11.63 -16.88
CA VAL A 537 -8.39 11.77 -16.69
C VAL A 537 -7.78 12.52 -17.87
N ILE A 538 -8.16 12.17 -19.10
CA ILE A 538 -7.67 12.85 -20.32
C ILE A 538 -8.05 14.33 -20.28
N HIS A 539 -9.27 14.64 -19.83
CA HIS A 539 -9.69 16.02 -19.59
C HIS A 539 -8.79 16.74 -18.58
N ALA A 540 -8.50 16.11 -17.44
CA ALA A 540 -7.59 16.66 -16.43
C ALA A 540 -6.16 16.87 -16.98
N TYR A 541 -5.69 16.00 -17.87
CA TYR A 541 -4.42 16.22 -18.59
C TYR A 541 -4.44 17.46 -19.47
N GLY A 542 -5.59 17.79 -20.10
CA GLY A 542 -5.76 19.06 -20.82
C GLY A 542 -5.52 20.28 -19.92
N GLU A 543 -5.98 20.23 -18.67
CA GLU A 543 -5.70 21.27 -17.67
C GLU A 543 -4.20 21.32 -17.31
N LEU A 544 -3.56 20.16 -17.14
CA LEU A 544 -2.11 20.09 -16.86
C LEU A 544 -1.26 20.66 -18.00
N LEU A 545 -1.64 20.44 -19.26
CA LEU A 545 -0.90 20.97 -20.42
C LEU A 545 -0.80 22.50 -20.38
N SER A 546 -1.75 23.20 -19.75
CA SER A 546 -1.65 24.67 -19.60
C SER A 546 -0.46 25.13 -18.75
N LEU A 547 0.09 24.23 -17.91
CA LEU A 547 1.23 24.50 -17.02
C LEU A 547 2.59 24.14 -17.64
N ILE A 548 2.60 23.51 -18.81
CA ILE A 548 3.78 22.95 -19.48
C ILE A 548 4.28 23.89 -20.58
N PRO A 549 5.61 23.99 -20.82
CA PRO A 549 6.16 24.70 -21.97
C PRO A 549 5.66 24.15 -23.31
N ASP A 550 5.40 25.04 -24.28
CA ASP A 550 4.87 24.66 -25.60
C ASP A 550 5.73 23.61 -26.33
N ASP A 551 7.07 23.68 -26.22
CA ASP A 551 8.00 22.73 -26.85
C ASP A 551 7.92 21.30 -26.29
N LYS A 552 7.30 21.12 -25.11
CA LYS A 552 7.13 19.83 -24.45
C LYS A 552 5.71 19.27 -24.52
N LYS A 553 4.70 20.09 -24.83
CA LYS A 553 3.29 19.63 -24.93
C LYS A 553 3.10 18.58 -26.01
N VAL A 554 3.74 18.77 -27.17
CA VAL A 554 3.59 17.85 -28.32
C VAL A 554 4.09 16.45 -27.96
N GLU A 555 5.24 16.35 -27.28
CA GLU A 555 5.81 15.09 -26.81
C GLU A 555 4.87 14.35 -25.86
N LEU A 556 4.24 15.07 -24.92
CA LEU A 556 3.26 14.49 -23.99
C LEU A 556 2.01 13.96 -24.70
N VAL A 557 1.52 14.69 -25.70
CA VAL A 557 0.29 14.33 -26.45
C VAL A 557 0.55 13.14 -27.38
N MET A 558 1.75 13.03 -27.98
CA MET A 558 2.17 11.90 -28.82
C MET A 558 2.53 10.63 -28.02
N ALA A 559 1.66 10.28 -27.07
CA ALA A 559 1.84 9.17 -26.15
C ALA A 559 1.75 7.81 -26.86
N THR A 560 2.49 6.81 -26.38
CA THR A 560 2.47 5.44 -26.94
C THR A 560 2.34 4.38 -25.85
N VAL A 561 1.78 3.22 -26.22
CA VAL A 561 1.65 2.01 -25.39
C VAL A 561 2.43 0.89 -26.08
N GLY A 562 3.63 0.58 -25.59
CA GLY A 562 4.47 -0.46 -26.21
C GLY A 562 4.86 -0.16 -27.67
N GLY A 563 5.04 1.12 -28.01
CA GLY A 563 5.32 1.57 -29.38
C GLY A 563 4.09 1.80 -30.26
N MET A 564 2.89 1.36 -29.83
CA MET A 564 1.63 1.67 -30.49
C MET A 564 1.16 3.08 -30.10
N PRO A 565 0.74 3.96 -31.03
CA PRO A 565 0.15 5.24 -30.68
C PRO A 565 -1.05 5.08 -29.74
N ALA A 566 -1.14 5.88 -28.67
CA ALA A 566 -2.19 5.73 -27.67
C ALA A 566 -3.61 5.92 -28.24
N LEU A 567 -3.77 6.77 -29.27
CA LEU A 567 -5.03 6.92 -30.01
C LEU A 567 -5.43 5.61 -30.71
N HIS A 568 -4.47 4.86 -31.26
CA HIS A 568 -4.73 3.55 -31.84
C HIS A 568 -5.25 2.59 -30.77
N ALA A 569 -4.55 2.50 -29.64
CA ALA A 569 -4.93 1.62 -28.54
C ALA A 569 -6.35 1.93 -28.03
N ALA A 570 -6.68 3.21 -27.82
CA ALA A 570 -8.02 3.63 -27.41
C ALA A 570 -9.12 3.27 -28.43
N MET A 571 -8.83 3.38 -29.73
CA MET A 571 -9.75 2.97 -30.79
C MET A 571 -9.92 1.45 -30.86
N ALA A 572 -8.84 0.70 -30.68
CA ALA A 572 -8.86 -0.76 -30.68
C ALA A 572 -9.67 -1.32 -29.51
N GLU A 573 -9.56 -0.74 -28.31
CA GLU A 573 -10.33 -1.12 -27.11
C GLU A 573 -11.77 -0.54 -27.10
N GLY A 574 -12.06 0.41 -28.00
CA GLY A 574 -13.40 0.93 -28.22
C GLY A 574 -13.81 2.09 -27.32
N HIS A 575 -12.85 2.86 -26.82
CA HIS A 575 -13.07 3.94 -25.86
C HIS A 575 -13.47 5.27 -26.52
N GLY A 576 -14.71 5.34 -27.01
CA GLY A 576 -15.26 6.51 -27.72
C GLY A 576 -15.17 7.84 -26.95
N ASP A 577 -15.53 7.85 -25.67
CA ASP A 577 -15.51 9.06 -24.84
C ASP A 577 -14.07 9.56 -24.57
N ALA A 578 -13.12 8.64 -24.38
CA ALA A 578 -11.70 8.98 -24.24
C ALA A 578 -11.14 9.63 -25.51
N ILE A 579 -11.52 9.13 -26.68
CA ILE A 579 -11.16 9.71 -27.98
C ILE A 579 -11.74 11.12 -28.12
N ALA A 580 -12.98 11.34 -27.66
CA ALA A 580 -13.59 12.67 -27.67
C ALA A 580 -12.82 13.66 -26.78
N GLU A 581 -12.45 13.29 -25.56
CA GLU A 581 -11.68 14.15 -24.64
C GLU A 581 -10.23 14.36 -25.10
N TYR A 582 -9.70 13.52 -25.98
CA TYR A 582 -8.39 13.71 -26.60
C TYR A 582 -8.39 14.86 -27.63
N GLY A 583 -9.52 15.17 -28.25
CA GLY A 583 -9.63 16.23 -29.26
C GLY A 583 -9.20 17.62 -28.78
N PRO A 584 -9.64 18.09 -27.61
CA PRO A 584 -9.13 19.33 -27.01
C PRO A 584 -7.60 19.37 -26.89
N LEU A 585 -6.93 18.25 -26.56
CA LEU A 585 -5.46 18.19 -26.48
C LEU A 585 -4.82 18.38 -27.86
N LEU A 586 -5.44 17.87 -28.93
CA LEU A 586 -4.99 18.08 -30.31
C LEU A 586 -5.14 19.54 -30.75
N SER A 587 -6.06 20.30 -30.17
CA SER A 587 -6.21 21.72 -30.47
C SER A 587 -4.99 22.55 -30.04
N GLU A 588 -4.30 22.14 -28.97
CA GLU A 588 -3.02 22.73 -28.57
C GLU A 588 -1.90 22.33 -29.52
N VAL A 589 -1.83 21.05 -29.93
CA VAL A 589 -0.85 20.60 -30.93
C VAL A 589 -1.04 21.35 -32.25
N ARG A 590 -2.29 21.57 -32.66
CA ARG A 590 -2.64 22.36 -33.85
C ARG A 590 -2.06 23.77 -33.81
N ARG A 591 -2.07 24.40 -32.63
CA ARG A 591 -1.55 25.76 -32.44
C ARG A 591 -0.02 25.80 -32.47
N ILE A 592 0.64 24.79 -31.90
CA ILE A 592 2.09 24.78 -31.63
C ILE A 592 2.88 24.13 -32.77
N ALA A 593 2.41 22.99 -33.26
CA ALA A 593 3.10 22.13 -34.22
C ALA A 593 2.09 21.44 -35.17
N PRO A 594 1.44 22.20 -36.08
CA PRO A 594 0.42 21.65 -36.98
C PRO A 594 0.93 20.46 -37.81
N GLY A 595 2.20 20.48 -38.25
CA GLY A 595 2.82 19.37 -38.99
C GLY A 595 3.01 18.06 -38.19
N LYS A 596 2.65 18.04 -36.90
CA LYS A 596 2.57 16.81 -36.08
C LYS A 596 1.17 16.24 -35.98
N LEU A 597 0.14 16.98 -36.37
CA LEU A 597 -1.24 16.50 -36.35
C LEU A 597 -1.43 15.30 -37.27
N MET A 598 -0.80 15.31 -38.44
CA MET A 598 -0.92 14.19 -39.37
C MET A 598 -0.36 12.89 -38.77
N ASP A 599 0.82 12.95 -38.14
CA ASP A 599 1.42 11.80 -37.46
C ASP A 599 0.50 11.24 -36.36
N ILE A 600 -0.16 12.12 -35.59
CA ILE A 600 -1.10 11.72 -34.53
C ILE A 600 -2.38 11.12 -35.10
N LEU A 601 -2.99 11.74 -36.12
CA LEU A 601 -4.26 11.31 -36.71
C LEU A 601 -4.13 10.02 -37.52
N GLU A 602 -2.98 9.77 -38.14
CA GLU A 602 -2.73 8.47 -38.78
C GLU A 602 -2.70 7.33 -37.78
N ALA A 603 -2.13 7.58 -36.59
CA ALA A 603 -2.03 6.61 -35.49
C ALA A 603 -1.64 5.21 -35.98
N LYS A 604 -0.58 5.14 -36.80
CA LYS A 604 -0.13 3.89 -37.42
C LYS A 604 0.70 3.06 -36.47
N GLU A 605 0.46 1.75 -36.51
CA GLU A 605 1.34 0.76 -35.91
C GLU A 605 2.59 0.49 -36.77
N SER A 606 3.50 -0.32 -36.25
CA SER A 606 4.74 -0.71 -36.93
C SER A 606 4.52 -1.47 -38.24
N ASP A 607 3.36 -2.12 -38.40
CA ASP A 607 2.95 -2.80 -39.64
C ASP A 607 2.31 -1.86 -40.68
N GLY A 608 2.14 -0.58 -40.33
CA GLY A 608 1.56 0.45 -41.17
C GLY A 608 0.03 0.54 -41.11
N ILE A 609 -0.64 -0.31 -40.33
CA ILE A 609 -2.09 -0.27 -40.16
C ILE A 609 -2.47 0.95 -39.31
N SER A 610 -3.38 1.77 -39.84
CA SER A 610 -3.92 2.92 -39.13
C SER A 610 -4.97 2.50 -38.11
N ALA A 611 -5.14 3.29 -37.05
CA ALA A 611 -6.17 3.06 -36.03
C ALA A 611 -7.58 2.94 -36.63
N PHE A 612 -7.90 3.82 -37.59
CA PHE A 612 -9.19 3.78 -38.28
C PHE A 612 -9.33 2.51 -39.15
N GLY A 613 -8.29 2.13 -39.89
CA GLY A 613 -8.25 0.89 -40.65
C GLY A 613 -8.51 -0.35 -39.77
N ALA A 614 -7.82 -0.45 -38.64
CA ALA A 614 -8.00 -1.53 -37.68
C ALA A 614 -9.44 -1.65 -37.16
N VAL A 615 -10.11 -0.51 -36.89
CA VAL A 615 -11.54 -0.51 -36.50
C VAL A 615 -12.44 -1.01 -37.64
N MET A 616 -12.18 -0.57 -38.87
CA MET A 616 -12.97 -0.95 -40.06
C MET A 616 -12.77 -2.41 -40.48
N GLU A 617 -11.63 -3.02 -40.12
CA GLU A 617 -11.31 -4.42 -40.40
C GLU A 617 -11.92 -5.42 -39.40
N LYS A 618 -12.57 -4.95 -38.33
CA LYS A 618 -13.31 -5.85 -37.44
C LYS A 618 -14.57 -6.38 -38.13
N GLU A 619 -14.98 -7.61 -37.80
CA GLU A 619 -16.21 -8.21 -38.34
C GLU A 619 -17.45 -7.35 -38.03
N ASN A 620 -17.46 -6.74 -36.84
CA ASN A 620 -18.43 -5.74 -36.44
C ASN A 620 -17.71 -4.43 -36.02
N PRO A 621 -17.48 -3.50 -36.96
CA PRO A 621 -16.83 -2.22 -36.64
C PRO A 621 -17.61 -1.42 -35.60
N ASN A 622 -16.91 -0.83 -34.64
CA ASN A 622 -17.55 0.04 -33.64
C ASN A 622 -17.86 1.40 -34.27
N VAL A 623 -19.14 1.61 -34.60
CA VAL A 623 -19.64 2.83 -35.25
C VAL A 623 -19.38 4.08 -34.43
N GLU A 624 -19.53 4.00 -33.10
CA GLU A 624 -19.30 5.13 -32.21
C GLU A 624 -17.84 5.58 -32.28
N VAL A 625 -16.90 4.65 -32.12
CA VAL A 625 -15.45 4.91 -32.18
C VAL A 625 -15.07 5.50 -33.54
N ALA A 626 -15.61 4.94 -34.63
CA ALA A 626 -15.40 5.46 -35.97
C ALA A 626 -15.91 6.90 -36.10
N CYS A 627 -17.10 7.21 -35.55
CA CYS A 627 -17.63 8.57 -35.52
C CYS A 627 -16.75 9.53 -34.70
N ARG A 628 -16.29 9.10 -33.52
CA ARG A 628 -15.42 9.92 -32.65
C ARG A 628 -14.10 10.26 -33.35
N TYR A 629 -13.48 9.28 -34.01
CA TYR A 629 -12.29 9.53 -34.83
C TYR A 629 -12.57 10.47 -36.01
N LEU A 630 -13.64 10.24 -36.77
CA LEU A 630 -13.99 11.13 -37.89
C LEU A 630 -14.28 12.55 -37.43
N GLN A 631 -14.83 12.73 -36.22
CA GLN A 631 -15.01 14.04 -35.61
C GLN A 631 -13.66 14.69 -35.27
N LEU A 632 -12.69 13.95 -34.72
CA LEU A 632 -11.32 14.46 -34.54
C LEU A 632 -10.70 14.92 -35.86
N VAL A 633 -10.81 14.11 -36.91
CA VAL A 633 -10.32 14.46 -38.25
C VAL A 633 -10.99 15.73 -38.76
N LYS A 634 -12.32 15.83 -38.63
CA LYS A 634 -13.10 17.00 -39.03
C LYS A 634 -12.63 18.27 -38.32
N ASP A 635 -12.32 18.19 -37.04
CA ASP A 635 -11.93 19.34 -36.23
C ASP A 635 -10.47 19.76 -36.47
N CYS A 636 -9.62 18.84 -36.90
CA CYS A 636 -8.20 19.08 -37.16
C CYS A 636 -7.88 19.41 -38.64
N CYS A 637 -8.72 18.98 -39.60
CA CYS A 637 -8.39 19.03 -41.03
C CYS A 637 -8.05 20.44 -41.57
N GLY A 638 -8.58 21.50 -40.97
CA GLY A 638 -8.31 22.88 -41.38
C GLY A 638 -6.88 23.37 -41.11
N ALA A 639 -6.12 22.65 -40.29
CA ALA A 639 -4.72 22.97 -39.98
C ALA A 639 -3.72 22.01 -40.63
N LEU A 640 -4.21 21.07 -41.44
CA LEU A 640 -3.39 20.15 -42.21
C LEU A 640 -3.04 20.78 -43.57
N GLU A 641 -1.80 20.58 -44.00
CA GLU A 641 -1.35 20.97 -45.33
C GLU A 641 -2.12 20.19 -46.42
N PRO A 642 -2.20 20.68 -47.67
CA PRO A 642 -2.96 20.02 -48.74
C PRO A 642 -2.55 18.56 -49.01
N ASP A 643 -1.26 18.25 -48.90
CA ASP A 643 -0.71 16.90 -49.05
C ASP A 643 -1.07 16.01 -47.86
N GLU A 644 -1.00 16.54 -46.63
CA GLU A 644 -1.46 15.84 -45.42
C GLU A 644 -2.96 15.52 -45.49
N ARG A 645 -3.79 16.46 -45.94
CA ARG A 645 -5.23 16.23 -46.17
C ARG A 645 -5.47 15.15 -47.21
N THR A 646 -4.72 15.16 -48.30
CA THR A 646 -4.79 14.14 -49.35
C THR A 646 -4.41 12.76 -48.81
N ARG A 647 -3.35 12.69 -48.00
CA ARG A 647 -2.89 11.45 -47.35
C ARG A 647 -3.91 10.93 -46.35
N LEU A 648 -4.49 11.79 -45.51
CA LEU A 648 -5.52 11.40 -44.55
C LEU A 648 -6.82 10.98 -45.23
N ARG A 649 -7.20 11.67 -46.32
CA ARG A 649 -8.31 11.25 -47.18
C ARG A 649 -8.07 9.84 -47.68
N THR A 650 -6.90 9.60 -48.28
CA THR A 650 -6.52 8.30 -48.84
C THR A 650 -6.60 7.19 -47.79
N LEU A 651 -6.15 7.44 -46.56
CA LEU A 651 -6.23 6.50 -45.44
C LEU A 651 -7.67 6.14 -45.08
N VAL A 652 -8.55 7.14 -44.89
CA VAL A 652 -9.97 6.92 -44.58
C VAL A 652 -10.65 6.15 -45.72
N GLU A 653 -10.33 6.52 -46.94
CA GLU A 653 -10.85 5.94 -48.16
C GLU A 653 -10.39 4.50 -48.41
N SER A 654 -9.13 4.15 -48.18
CA SER A 654 -8.61 2.80 -48.35
C SER A 654 -9.12 1.86 -47.25
N SER A 655 -9.46 2.39 -46.08
CA SER A 655 -10.01 1.62 -44.96
C SER A 655 -11.48 1.20 -45.17
N CYS A 656 -12.20 1.90 -46.06
CA CYS A 656 -13.65 1.69 -46.28
C CYS A 656 -13.98 1.04 -47.62
N PHE A 657 -13.07 1.08 -48.59
CA PHE A 657 -13.31 0.61 -49.95
C PHE A 657 -12.29 -0.48 -50.32
N VAL A 658 -12.76 -1.48 -51.08
CA VAL A 658 -11.94 -2.54 -51.65
C VAL A 658 -11.89 -2.39 -53.17
N GLU A 659 -10.74 -2.71 -53.76
CA GLU A 659 -10.61 -2.81 -55.21
C GLU A 659 -10.80 -4.26 -55.65
N THR A 660 -11.81 -4.50 -56.49
CA THR A 660 -12.09 -5.79 -57.11
C THR A 660 -12.23 -5.58 -58.60
N ASP A 661 -11.41 -6.25 -59.42
CA ASP A 661 -11.43 -6.16 -60.88
C ASP A 661 -11.29 -4.73 -61.43
N GLY A 662 -10.47 -3.89 -60.78
CA GLY A 662 -10.28 -2.48 -61.15
C GLY A 662 -11.48 -1.58 -60.84
N VAL A 663 -12.50 -2.10 -60.16
CA VAL A 663 -13.66 -1.33 -59.68
C VAL A 663 -13.56 -1.16 -58.17
N ARG A 664 -13.55 0.10 -57.73
CA ARG A 664 -13.57 0.46 -56.32
C ARG A 664 -15.00 0.32 -55.77
N ARG A 665 -15.19 -0.54 -54.78
CA ARG A 665 -16.49 -0.81 -54.14
C ARG A 665 -16.41 -0.63 -52.62
N PRO A 666 -17.49 -0.18 -51.95
CA PRO A 666 -17.56 -0.23 -50.49
C PRO A 666 -17.28 -1.64 -49.98
N SER A 667 -16.49 -1.78 -48.91
CA SER A 667 -16.42 -3.07 -48.22
C SER A 667 -17.80 -3.42 -47.63
N GLU A 668 -18.12 -4.71 -47.52
CA GLU A 668 -19.41 -5.16 -46.98
C GLU A 668 -19.66 -4.58 -45.57
N ARG A 669 -18.61 -4.54 -44.75
CA ARG A 669 -18.63 -3.99 -43.39
C ARG A 669 -18.95 -2.50 -43.37
N PHE A 670 -18.32 -1.73 -44.26
CA PHE A 670 -18.59 -0.29 -44.40
C PHE A 670 -19.99 -0.01 -44.96
N ALA A 671 -20.43 -0.78 -45.96
CA ALA A 671 -21.76 -0.66 -46.54
C ALA A 671 -22.85 -0.87 -45.48
N ARG A 672 -22.72 -1.95 -44.68
CA ARG A 672 -23.62 -2.24 -43.56
C ARG A 672 -23.64 -1.11 -42.53
N MET A 673 -22.46 -0.64 -42.08
CA MET A 673 -22.38 0.45 -41.11
C MET A 673 -23.02 1.76 -41.61
N ARG A 674 -22.88 2.09 -42.90
CA ARG A 674 -23.55 3.25 -43.49
C ARG A 674 -25.07 3.12 -43.52
N GLU A 675 -25.58 1.91 -43.78
CA GLU A 675 -27.02 1.64 -43.81
C GLU A 675 -27.62 1.69 -42.40
N GLU A 676 -26.94 1.09 -41.43
CA GLU A 676 -27.37 0.99 -40.03
C GLU A 676 -27.25 2.33 -39.27
N SER A 677 -26.32 3.20 -39.66
CA SER A 677 -26.10 4.51 -39.01
C SER A 677 -26.06 5.67 -40.02
N PRO A 678 -27.20 6.34 -40.26
CA PRO A 678 -27.27 7.54 -41.09
C PRO A 678 -26.41 8.69 -40.55
N ALA A 679 -26.17 8.74 -39.23
CA ALA A 679 -25.30 9.74 -38.62
C ALA A 679 -23.84 9.54 -39.01
N PHE A 680 -23.36 8.29 -38.97
CA PHE A 680 -22.03 7.93 -39.45
C PHE A 680 -21.88 8.26 -40.94
N ALA A 681 -22.86 7.87 -41.78
CA ALA A 681 -22.81 8.13 -43.21
C ALA A 681 -22.66 9.62 -43.54
N ARG A 682 -23.44 10.49 -42.87
CA ARG A 682 -23.34 11.95 -43.03
C ARG A 682 -21.98 12.49 -42.60
N LEU A 683 -21.48 12.07 -41.43
CA LEU A 683 -20.20 12.52 -40.92
C LEU A 683 -19.04 12.09 -41.83
N PHE A 684 -19.09 10.85 -42.33
CA PHE A 684 -18.10 10.33 -43.27
C PHE A 684 -18.07 11.16 -44.56
N ASP A 685 -19.22 11.40 -45.18
CA ASP A 685 -19.30 12.20 -46.40
C ASP A 685 -18.83 13.65 -46.17
N GLU A 686 -19.17 14.24 -45.01
CA GLU A 686 -18.70 15.58 -44.62
C GLU A 686 -17.18 15.64 -44.45
N VAL A 687 -16.59 14.65 -43.78
CA VAL A 687 -15.14 14.54 -43.60
C VAL A 687 -14.43 14.41 -44.93
N LEU A 688 -14.90 13.52 -45.82
CA LEU A 688 -14.31 13.42 -47.15
C LEU A 688 -14.41 14.75 -47.91
N ASN A 689 -15.56 15.43 -47.87
CA ASN A 689 -15.71 16.73 -48.52
C ASN A 689 -14.75 17.79 -47.97
N LYS A 690 -14.49 17.80 -46.66
CA LYS A 690 -13.52 18.71 -46.02
C LYS A 690 -12.06 18.36 -46.32
N LEU A 691 -11.75 17.08 -46.51
CA LEU A 691 -10.42 16.61 -46.88
C LEU A 691 -10.14 16.75 -48.39
N SER A 692 -11.17 16.94 -49.22
CA SER A 692 -11.01 17.32 -50.62
C SER A 692 -10.28 18.66 -50.70
N VAL A 693 -9.11 18.68 -51.33
CA VAL A 693 -8.43 19.92 -51.71
C VAL A 693 -9.25 20.55 -52.84
N GLN A 694 -9.69 21.80 -52.68
CA GLN A 694 -10.21 22.61 -53.80
C GLN A 694 -9.05 23.11 -54.65
#